data_AF-A0A2D5ACV2-F1
#
_entry.id   AF-A0A2D5ACV2-F1
#
_cell.length_a   1.000
_cell.length_b   1.000
_cell.length_c   1.000
_cell.angle_alpha   90.00
_cell.angle_beta   90.00
_cell.angle_gamma   90.00
#
_symmetry.space_group_name_H-M   'P 1'
#
loop_
_entity.id
_entity.type
_entity.pdbx_description
1 polymer ?
#
loop_
_entity_poly.entity_id
_entity_poly.type
_entity_poly.pdbx_seq_one_letter_code
_entity_poly.pdbx_strand_id
1 'polypeptide(L)'
;MTGARVPLPRIARSGTRSAGRGESVSGVLALVRREFASTFLVPTGWIILAGWGMLTALIFAFVTLREGEPATLRAVVSIAGWAIAVVSPAISMRSFAEEARLGTLEVLLTSPLSAFELVMGKFLAAVCVLLVLALPMVALFLVAEVYGDPDPGEFASGLLGLLLAGSTLLALGMLISTRTSSQVVAYLLTFFGFFAVVLVAKGVPAIVNILPPDLLSPETTLAWIDWSAGLDPLRRLDEFAIGLFDSANVAWFLAATCFFLVVASISLASPRWVRPGSFLRRQAAHFRTLMVVLGVGVAAAAVSVLFEAPPLRAEADLTKTRAYSLQPTTVELLESLEPGWTVRLLVAKDDADPVTMRQVDEVVARMDSITPNLVAERIDPVDPKSIGRYEAVLEALLESDAATIAIWDARIERAMDAFQRLQEVGRGVTPDALKLVASLPESSPIRGLVERTGLVFGTLADQGDAFTDYLRVALQSTARQPLPNWRLVRASLEANNAQQAGEIEQLADVLRRWEIDPSIPVEARDWAAGVLPGIESIAIELRASSDALSTLESTHPLDAAIVAESIAAGDVAIVDGPAGTTVIPGWQLFPASAVREGGEGTVVGFDRRFQGEETLVSAIRALRIGDMPQVVFVHSEDRSLLRDRDDGLEVAGVANALRTARFEVAEWIPGRTDRPAVDPRRRTVWFISPPLQRSGLEYDENEQALLDATAALIAEGEPVLLTVARSMLPLVGKPDPWSAVAASLGVEVDTGRVVFEWIPDAGEGASVRTWQAIDRHPDAVAGPGGEVLESLRGKRLFVSHATPILLDESMNGSAVVLSAIRPNPLRWIEDDWRGDGVRIERMPGDGRFEDAVPVAVAVERFGVDGLQRLMVVGAGGWALSALVNEAGSLGGDRMVLANPGNRELAISGVAWLAGLDELVATASSGREVARFSGVTDAVRVGWGFGLFVVLALGPLLLGTIVWSARRATT
;
A
#
# COMPACT_ATOMS: atom_id res chain seq x y z
N MET A 1 -36.09 2.59 -101.48
CA MET A 1 -35.37 3.29 -100.39
C MET A 1 -36.41 3.96 -99.50
N THR A 2 -36.82 3.29 -98.43
CA THR A 2 -37.89 3.75 -97.52
C THR A 2 -37.52 3.32 -96.11
N GLY A 3 -36.80 4.19 -95.40
CA GLY A 3 -36.41 3.99 -94.00
C GLY A 3 -37.34 4.76 -93.08
N ALA A 4 -38.21 4.05 -92.37
CA ALA A 4 -39.09 4.59 -91.35
C ALA A 4 -38.31 5.08 -90.12
N ARG A 5 -38.53 6.33 -89.71
CA ARG A 5 -38.04 6.88 -88.44
C ARG A 5 -39.02 6.53 -87.33
N VAL A 6 -38.56 5.75 -86.36
CA VAL A 6 -39.24 5.55 -85.07
C VAL A 6 -38.97 6.79 -84.19
N PRO A 7 -39.97 7.40 -83.53
CA PRO A 7 -39.74 8.51 -82.61
C PRO A 7 -39.26 7.99 -81.25
N LEU A 8 -38.16 8.55 -80.75
CA LEU A 8 -37.67 8.33 -79.38
C LEU A 8 -38.64 8.98 -78.37
N PRO A 9 -38.90 8.35 -77.20
CA PRO A 9 -39.64 9.00 -76.13
C PRO A 9 -38.78 10.08 -75.47
N ARG A 10 -39.38 11.25 -75.23
CA ARG A 10 -38.80 12.35 -74.45
C ARG A 10 -38.53 11.87 -73.03
N ILE A 11 -37.26 11.81 -72.63
CA ILE A 11 -36.87 11.69 -71.22
C ILE A 11 -37.25 13.00 -70.54
N ALA A 12 -38.27 12.93 -69.67
CA ALA A 12 -38.62 14.01 -68.77
C ALA A 12 -37.45 14.27 -67.81
N ARG A 13 -36.88 15.47 -67.90
CA ARG A 13 -36.09 16.04 -66.79
C ARG A 13 -37.08 16.37 -65.68
N SER A 14 -37.10 15.58 -64.61
CA SER A 14 -37.79 15.94 -63.37
C SER A 14 -36.92 15.64 -62.15
N GLY A 15 -36.53 16.71 -61.47
CA GLY A 15 -36.44 16.74 -60.01
C GLY A 15 -35.16 16.17 -59.40
N THR A 16 -34.18 17.04 -59.22
CA THR A 16 -33.27 16.99 -58.06
C THR A 16 -34.11 16.89 -56.78
N ARG A 17 -34.34 15.68 -56.28
CA ARG A 17 -34.79 15.47 -54.90
C ARG A 17 -33.56 15.46 -54.01
N SER A 18 -33.54 16.39 -53.07
CA SER A 18 -32.71 16.36 -51.87
C SER A 18 -32.89 15.00 -51.18
N ALA A 19 -31.93 14.09 -51.37
CA ALA A 19 -31.79 12.87 -50.58
C ALA A 19 -31.42 13.29 -49.15
N GLY A 20 -32.42 13.42 -48.29
CA GLY A 20 -32.25 13.83 -46.91
C GLY A 20 -31.55 12.73 -46.11
N ARG A 21 -30.71 13.16 -45.16
CA ARG A 21 -29.95 12.38 -44.15
C ARG A 21 -30.60 11.07 -43.63
N GLY A 22 -31.92 10.90 -43.69
CA GLY A 22 -32.63 9.69 -43.27
C GLY A 22 -32.40 8.43 -44.14
N GLU A 23 -32.16 8.57 -45.45
CA GLU A 23 -31.90 7.40 -46.33
C GLU A 23 -30.47 6.85 -46.14
N SER A 24 -29.50 7.71 -45.85
CA SER A 24 -28.09 7.36 -45.60
C SER A 24 -27.92 6.51 -44.32
N VAL A 25 -28.56 6.91 -43.21
CA VAL A 25 -28.49 6.18 -41.93
C VAL A 25 -29.11 4.77 -42.05
N SER A 26 -30.22 4.64 -42.78
CA SER A 26 -30.84 3.33 -43.06
C SER A 26 -29.92 2.43 -43.90
N GLY A 27 -29.16 2.99 -44.84
CA GLY A 27 -28.23 2.26 -45.69
C GLY A 27 -27.02 1.72 -44.93
N VAL A 28 -26.40 2.54 -44.08
CA VAL A 28 -25.28 2.11 -43.23
C VAL A 28 -25.71 1.01 -42.26
N LEU A 29 -26.86 1.17 -41.58
CA LEU A 29 -27.36 0.16 -40.64
C LEU A 29 -27.68 -1.18 -41.34
N ALA A 30 -28.23 -1.13 -42.56
CA ALA A 30 -28.46 -2.33 -43.36
C ALA A 30 -27.14 -3.04 -43.70
N LEU A 31 -26.07 -2.28 -44.01
CA LEU A 31 -24.74 -2.82 -44.21
C LEU A 31 -24.18 -3.45 -42.92
N VAL A 32 -24.28 -2.75 -41.78
CA VAL A 32 -23.81 -3.29 -40.48
C VAL A 32 -24.47 -4.64 -40.19
N ARG A 33 -25.81 -4.71 -40.28
CA ARG A 33 -26.56 -5.94 -40.02
C ARG A 33 -26.14 -7.08 -40.96
N ARG A 34 -25.94 -6.77 -42.25
CA ARG A 34 -25.50 -7.75 -43.25
C ARG A 34 -24.11 -8.29 -42.93
N GLU A 35 -23.14 -7.42 -42.65
CA GLU A 35 -21.75 -7.80 -42.36
C GLU A 35 -21.60 -8.53 -41.02
N PHE A 36 -22.34 -8.11 -40.00
CA PHE A 36 -22.37 -8.80 -38.72
C PHE A 36 -22.96 -10.20 -38.88
N ALA A 37 -24.10 -10.33 -39.55
CA ALA A 37 -24.71 -11.63 -39.83
C ALA A 37 -23.79 -12.52 -40.68
N SER A 38 -23.15 -11.98 -41.73
CA SER A 38 -22.24 -12.75 -42.58
C SER A 38 -21.04 -13.31 -41.80
N THR A 39 -20.69 -12.74 -40.64
CA THR A 39 -19.63 -13.24 -39.76
C THR A 39 -20.00 -14.55 -39.07
N PHE A 40 -21.23 -14.66 -38.58
CA PHE A 40 -21.70 -15.82 -37.82
C PHE A 40 -22.49 -16.83 -38.67
N LEU A 41 -22.83 -16.48 -39.91
CA LEU A 41 -23.42 -17.41 -40.88
C LEU A 41 -22.39 -18.35 -41.54
N VAL A 42 -21.10 -18.15 -41.27
CA VAL A 42 -19.98 -19.02 -41.66
C VAL A 42 -19.17 -19.42 -40.42
N PRO A 43 -18.42 -20.54 -40.46
CA PRO A 43 -17.73 -21.07 -39.28
C PRO A 43 -16.69 -20.13 -38.67
N THR A 44 -16.13 -19.19 -39.44
CA THR A 44 -14.99 -18.36 -39.02
C THR A 44 -15.27 -17.54 -37.75
N GLY A 45 -16.44 -16.90 -37.63
CA GLY A 45 -16.77 -16.10 -36.45
C GLY A 45 -16.85 -16.94 -35.17
N TRP A 46 -17.38 -18.16 -35.28
CA TRP A 46 -17.48 -19.11 -34.17
C TRP A 46 -16.12 -19.67 -33.75
N ILE A 47 -15.21 -19.91 -34.71
CA ILE A 47 -13.84 -20.35 -34.42
C ILE A 47 -13.06 -19.26 -33.67
N ILE A 48 -13.20 -18.00 -34.06
CA ILE A 48 -12.57 -16.87 -33.36
C ILE A 48 -13.11 -16.75 -31.94
N LEU A 49 -14.43 -16.81 -31.75
CA LEU A 49 -15.05 -16.76 -30.43
C LEU A 49 -14.61 -17.92 -29.53
N ALA A 50 -14.54 -19.14 -30.08
CA ALA A 50 -14.06 -20.32 -29.38
C ALA A 50 -12.59 -20.20 -28.96
N GLY A 51 -11.72 -19.75 -29.86
CA GLY A 51 -10.29 -19.56 -29.56
C GLY A 51 -10.05 -18.48 -28.49
N TRP A 52 -10.80 -17.37 -28.56
CA TRP A 52 -10.77 -16.32 -27.55
C TRP A 52 -11.28 -16.78 -26.18
N GLY A 53 -12.42 -17.46 -26.16
CA GLY A 53 -12.98 -18.04 -24.94
C GLY A 53 -12.06 -19.08 -24.32
N MET A 54 -11.43 -19.92 -25.14
CA MET A 54 -10.43 -20.91 -24.69
C MET A 54 -9.22 -20.24 -24.03
N LEU A 55 -8.65 -19.23 -24.68
CA LEU A 55 -7.47 -18.53 -24.16
C LEU A 55 -7.78 -17.85 -22.82
N THR A 56 -8.85 -17.07 -22.76
CA THR A 56 -9.24 -16.34 -21.56
C THR A 56 -9.62 -17.28 -20.40
N ALA A 57 -10.34 -18.38 -20.68
CA ALA A 57 -10.65 -19.40 -19.69
C ALA A 57 -9.40 -20.10 -19.13
N LEU A 58 -8.42 -20.40 -19.99
CA LEU A 58 -7.17 -21.02 -19.57
C LEU A 58 -6.39 -20.12 -18.61
N ILE A 59 -6.24 -18.84 -18.97
CA ILE A 59 -5.57 -17.87 -18.10
C ILE A 59 -6.32 -17.75 -16.77
N PHE A 60 -7.64 -17.60 -16.81
CA PHE A 60 -8.43 -17.49 -15.58
C PHE A 60 -8.27 -18.71 -14.67
N ALA A 61 -8.37 -19.93 -15.20
CA ALA A 61 -8.29 -21.14 -14.41
C ALA A 61 -6.89 -21.42 -13.83
N PHE A 62 -5.83 -21.08 -14.58
CA PHE A 62 -4.45 -21.40 -14.18
C PHE A 62 -3.74 -20.26 -13.46
N VAL A 63 -4.09 -19.00 -13.73
CA VAL A 63 -3.40 -17.82 -13.18
C VAL A 63 -4.25 -17.14 -12.11
N THR A 64 -5.55 -16.95 -12.36
CA THR A 64 -6.42 -16.11 -11.51
C THR A 64 -7.17 -16.88 -10.42
N LEU A 65 -7.86 -17.98 -10.75
CA LEU A 65 -8.73 -18.71 -9.84
C LEU A 65 -7.94 -19.64 -8.93
N ARG A 66 -7.34 -19.09 -7.88
CA ARG A 66 -6.57 -19.81 -6.86
C ARG A 66 -6.96 -19.30 -5.46
N GLU A 67 -6.98 -20.19 -4.49
CA GLU A 67 -7.25 -19.83 -3.09
C GLU A 67 -6.24 -18.80 -2.58
N GLY A 68 -6.71 -17.76 -1.88
CA GLY A 68 -5.85 -16.72 -1.29
C GLY A 68 -5.35 -15.64 -2.26
N GLU A 69 -5.50 -15.83 -3.58
CA GLU A 69 -5.15 -14.81 -4.57
C GLU A 69 -6.19 -13.68 -4.62
N PRO A 70 -5.78 -12.44 -5.00
CA PRO A 70 -6.71 -11.35 -5.25
C PRO A 70 -7.74 -11.74 -6.32
N ALA A 71 -9.01 -11.48 -6.04
CA ALA A 71 -10.12 -11.72 -6.94
C ALA A 71 -10.16 -10.62 -8.03
N THR A 72 -9.15 -10.61 -8.90
CA THR A 72 -9.02 -9.66 -10.01
C THR A 72 -8.87 -10.38 -11.34
N LEU A 73 -9.50 -9.83 -12.39
CA LEU A 73 -9.35 -10.31 -13.76
C LEU A 73 -8.21 -9.59 -14.52
N ARG A 74 -7.38 -8.80 -13.84
CA ARG A 74 -6.28 -8.03 -14.44
C ARG A 74 -5.39 -8.87 -15.34
N ALA A 75 -4.92 -10.03 -14.87
CA ALA A 75 -4.08 -10.92 -15.65
C ALA A 75 -4.77 -11.39 -16.95
N VAL A 76 -6.08 -11.65 -16.89
CA VAL A 76 -6.89 -12.02 -18.05
C VAL A 76 -6.97 -10.83 -19.02
N VAL A 77 -7.20 -9.61 -18.53
CA VAL A 77 -7.28 -8.38 -19.35
C VAL A 77 -5.93 -8.07 -20.01
N SER A 78 -4.82 -8.11 -19.29
CA SER A 78 -3.48 -7.83 -19.82
C SER A 78 -3.09 -8.81 -20.92
N ILE A 79 -3.34 -10.11 -20.73
CA ILE A 79 -3.06 -11.13 -21.75
C ILE A 79 -4.04 -11.00 -22.93
N ALA A 80 -5.32 -10.71 -22.66
CA ALA A 80 -6.30 -10.40 -23.68
C ALA A 80 -5.87 -9.19 -24.54
N GLY A 81 -5.16 -8.22 -23.96
CA GLY A 81 -4.56 -7.08 -24.65
C GLY A 81 -3.55 -7.48 -25.72
N TRP A 82 -2.66 -8.43 -25.41
CA TRP A 82 -1.77 -9.01 -26.42
C TRP A 82 -2.52 -9.88 -27.44
N ALA A 83 -3.50 -10.65 -26.97
CA ALA A 83 -4.30 -11.50 -27.84
C ALA A 83 -5.15 -10.69 -28.85
N ILE A 84 -5.60 -9.47 -28.49
CA ILE A 84 -6.37 -8.60 -29.38
C ILE A 84 -5.56 -8.21 -30.63
N ALA A 85 -4.23 -8.14 -30.51
CA ALA A 85 -3.33 -7.87 -31.63
C ALA A 85 -3.28 -9.02 -32.65
N VAL A 86 -3.60 -10.25 -32.22
CA VAL A 86 -3.74 -11.43 -33.10
C VAL A 86 -5.16 -11.55 -33.63
N VAL A 87 -6.16 -11.33 -32.78
CA VAL A 87 -7.58 -11.53 -33.12
C VAL A 87 -8.13 -10.42 -34.02
N SER A 88 -7.79 -9.16 -33.77
CA SER A 88 -8.32 -8.03 -34.55
C SER A 88 -7.94 -8.11 -36.03
N PRO A 89 -6.68 -8.39 -36.42
CA PRO A 89 -6.33 -8.65 -37.82
C PRO A 89 -7.13 -9.78 -38.45
N ALA A 90 -7.43 -10.86 -37.72
CA ALA A 90 -8.21 -11.99 -38.22
C ALA A 90 -9.67 -11.59 -38.51
N ILE A 91 -10.23 -10.65 -37.75
CA ILE A 91 -11.56 -10.09 -37.99
C ILE A 91 -11.54 -9.15 -39.21
N SER A 92 -10.56 -8.24 -39.30
CA SER A 92 -10.52 -7.19 -40.32
C SER A 92 -9.97 -7.64 -41.68
N MET A 93 -9.18 -8.72 -41.75
CA MET A 93 -8.47 -9.14 -42.97
C MET A 93 -9.37 -9.39 -44.18
N ARG A 94 -10.63 -9.79 -43.94
CA ARG A 94 -11.59 -10.10 -45.01
C ARG A 94 -12.45 -8.92 -45.44
N SER A 95 -12.41 -7.81 -44.70
CA SER A 95 -13.30 -6.65 -44.89
C SER A 95 -13.39 -6.18 -46.34
N PHE A 96 -12.26 -5.85 -46.97
CA PHE A 96 -12.20 -5.40 -48.37
C PHE A 96 -11.35 -6.33 -49.25
N ALA A 97 -10.42 -7.09 -48.67
CA ALA A 97 -9.50 -7.93 -49.44
C ALA A 97 -10.25 -9.10 -50.09
N GLU A 98 -11.28 -9.62 -49.42
CA GLU A 98 -12.13 -10.69 -49.97
C GLU A 98 -12.95 -10.19 -51.16
N GLU A 99 -13.56 -9.01 -51.06
CA GLU A 99 -14.32 -8.40 -52.16
C GLU A 99 -13.42 -8.05 -53.34
N ALA A 100 -12.19 -7.60 -53.06
CA ALA A 100 -11.18 -7.34 -54.10
C ALA A 100 -10.77 -8.65 -54.79
N ARG A 101 -10.61 -9.74 -54.04
CA ARG A 101 -10.27 -11.07 -54.57
C ARG A 101 -11.40 -11.67 -55.39
N LEU A 102 -12.65 -11.50 -54.96
CA LEU A 102 -13.85 -12.02 -55.62
C LEU A 102 -14.32 -11.15 -56.80
N GLY A 103 -13.71 -9.98 -57.01
CA GLY A 103 -14.12 -9.02 -58.05
C GLY A 103 -15.44 -8.29 -57.75
N THR A 104 -16.01 -8.46 -56.55
CA THR A 104 -17.28 -7.85 -56.14
C THR A 104 -17.11 -6.43 -55.60
N LEU A 105 -15.87 -5.99 -55.38
CA LEU A 105 -15.59 -4.66 -54.86
C LEU A 105 -16.06 -3.54 -55.81
N GLU A 106 -16.03 -3.74 -57.13
CA GLU A 106 -16.58 -2.77 -58.10
C GLU A 106 -18.11 -2.62 -57.94
N VAL A 107 -18.79 -3.73 -57.62
CA VAL A 107 -20.23 -3.72 -57.33
C VAL A 107 -20.51 -2.99 -56.02
N LEU A 108 -19.66 -3.17 -55.00
CA LEU A 108 -19.81 -2.42 -53.75
C LEU A 108 -19.61 -0.91 -53.96
N LEU A 109 -18.63 -0.52 -54.77
CA LEU A 109 -18.33 0.88 -55.07
C LEU A 109 -19.37 1.57 -55.97
N THR A 110 -20.23 0.80 -56.65
CA THR A 110 -21.37 1.35 -57.41
C THR A 110 -22.66 1.47 -56.58
N SER A 111 -22.63 1.02 -55.32
CA SER A 111 -23.73 1.25 -54.38
C SER A 111 -23.93 2.75 -54.11
N PRO A 112 -25.14 3.20 -53.71
CA PRO A 112 -25.41 4.61 -53.42
C PRO A 112 -24.75 5.13 -52.13
N LEU A 113 -23.81 4.38 -51.55
CA LEU A 113 -23.08 4.72 -50.33
C LEU A 113 -21.71 5.33 -50.68
N SER A 114 -21.33 6.36 -49.95
CA SER A 114 -19.99 6.94 -50.04
C SER A 114 -18.91 5.97 -49.52
N ALA A 115 -17.66 6.16 -49.94
CA ALA A 115 -16.54 5.34 -49.45
C ALA A 115 -16.40 5.40 -47.91
N PHE A 116 -16.69 6.56 -47.30
CA PHE A 116 -16.69 6.71 -45.85
C PHE A 116 -17.82 5.91 -45.19
N GLU A 117 -19.03 5.96 -45.73
CA GLU A 117 -20.17 5.17 -45.22
C GLU A 117 -19.93 3.65 -45.35
N LEU A 118 -19.28 3.21 -46.42
CA LEU A 118 -18.89 1.79 -46.60
C LEU A 118 -17.86 1.35 -45.56
N VAL A 119 -16.80 2.14 -45.36
CA VAL A 119 -15.76 1.86 -44.35
C VAL A 119 -16.36 1.88 -42.94
N MET A 120 -17.16 2.89 -42.61
CA MET A 120 -17.82 3.01 -41.31
C MET A 120 -18.79 1.87 -41.03
N GLY A 121 -19.60 1.46 -42.03
CA GLY A 121 -20.53 0.34 -41.86
C GLY A 121 -19.82 -1.00 -41.61
N LYS A 122 -18.73 -1.27 -42.34
CA LYS A 122 -17.89 -2.46 -42.08
C LYS A 122 -17.18 -2.37 -40.72
N PHE A 123 -16.69 -1.20 -40.36
CA PHE A 123 -16.05 -0.95 -39.06
C PHE A 123 -16.99 -1.24 -37.89
N LEU A 124 -18.20 -0.66 -37.90
CA LEU A 124 -19.20 -0.89 -36.86
C LEU A 124 -19.60 -2.37 -36.76
N ALA A 125 -19.70 -3.08 -37.89
CA ALA A 125 -19.95 -4.53 -37.87
C ALA A 125 -18.82 -5.32 -37.19
N ALA A 126 -17.57 -4.93 -37.43
CA ALA A 126 -16.41 -5.55 -36.77
C ALA A 126 -16.35 -5.21 -35.28
N VAL A 127 -16.72 -3.99 -34.87
CA VAL A 127 -16.86 -3.60 -33.46
C VAL A 127 -17.96 -4.43 -32.78
N CYS A 128 -19.07 -4.72 -33.44
CA CYS A 128 -20.08 -5.64 -32.90
C CYS A 128 -19.51 -7.05 -32.65
N VAL A 129 -18.62 -7.55 -33.51
CA VAL A 129 -17.92 -8.82 -33.27
C VAL A 129 -17.01 -8.71 -32.04
N LEU A 130 -16.33 -7.59 -31.87
CA LEU A 130 -15.50 -7.31 -30.69
C LEU A 130 -16.33 -7.30 -29.40
N LEU A 131 -17.54 -6.73 -29.42
CA LEU A 131 -18.48 -6.77 -28.30
C LEU A 131 -18.92 -8.20 -27.96
N VAL A 132 -19.10 -9.07 -28.97
CA VAL A 132 -19.38 -10.50 -28.73
C VAL A 132 -18.20 -11.20 -28.06
N LEU A 133 -16.95 -10.79 -28.35
CA LEU A 133 -15.75 -11.32 -27.67
C LEU A 133 -15.66 -10.89 -26.20
N ALA A 134 -16.42 -9.89 -25.74
CA ALA A 134 -16.50 -9.55 -24.31
C ALA A 134 -17.32 -10.60 -23.52
N LEU A 135 -18.23 -11.35 -24.16
CA LEU A 135 -19.12 -12.28 -23.46
C LEU A 135 -18.39 -13.39 -22.67
N PRO A 136 -17.35 -14.06 -23.20
CA PRO A 136 -16.57 -15.00 -22.41
C PRO A 136 -15.94 -14.37 -21.18
N MET A 137 -15.45 -13.13 -21.26
CA MET A 137 -14.86 -12.43 -20.12
C MET A 137 -15.89 -12.11 -19.04
N VAL A 138 -17.11 -11.73 -19.43
CA VAL A 138 -18.23 -11.54 -18.48
C VAL A 138 -18.57 -12.85 -17.77
N ALA A 139 -18.54 -13.99 -18.47
CA ALA A 139 -18.75 -15.28 -17.83
C ALA A 139 -17.66 -15.61 -16.77
N LEU A 140 -16.39 -15.25 -17.04
CA LEU A 140 -15.30 -15.41 -16.07
C LEU A 140 -15.49 -14.50 -14.84
N PHE A 141 -15.93 -13.26 -15.06
CA PHE A 141 -16.26 -12.33 -13.96
C PHE A 141 -17.36 -12.89 -13.06
N LEU A 142 -18.42 -13.44 -13.64
CA LEU A 142 -19.51 -14.07 -12.87
C LEU A 142 -19.03 -15.27 -12.03
N VAL A 143 -18.07 -16.06 -12.52
CA VAL A 143 -17.46 -17.11 -11.72
C VAL A 143 -16.64 -16.52 -10.58
N ALA A 144 -15.88 -15.46 -10.83
CA ALA A 144 -15.10 -14.79 -9.80
C ALA A 144 -16.00 -14.19 -8.68
N GLU A 145 -17.17 -13.65 -9.04
CA GLU A 145 -18.17 -13.13 -8.10
C GLU A 145 -18.61 -14.15 -7.05
N VAL A 146 -18.68 -15.43 -7.43
CA VAL A 146 -19.10 -16.51 -6.53
C VAL A 146 -18.08 -16.76 -5.42
N TYR A 147 -16.79 -16.53 -5.66
CA TYR A 147 -15.70 -16.96 -4.77
C TYR A 147 -14.94 -15.82 -4.10
N GLY A 148 -15.01 -14.57 -4.60
CA GLY A 148 -14.12 -13.52 -4.09
C GLY A 148 -14.53 -12.07 -4.32
N ASP A 149 -15.79 -11.75 -4.64
CA ASP A 149 -16.32 -10.38 -4.80
C ASP A 149 -15.38 -9.43 -5.60
N PRO A 150 -15.03 -9.79 -6.85
CA PRO A 150 -14.07 -9.06 -7.69
C PRO A 150 -14.51 -7.63 -7.96
N ASP A 151 -13.58 -6.78 -8.38
CA ASP A 151 -13.86 -5.37 -8.65
C ASP A 151 -14.55 -5.17 -10.03
N PRO A 152 -15.84 -4.78 -10.08
CA PRO A 152 -16.56 -4.55 -11.32
C PRO A 152 -16.05 -3.31 -12.07
N GLY A 153 -15.47 -2.34 -11.36
CA GLY A 153 -14.92 -1.13 -11.96
C GLY A 153 -13.59 -1.38 -12.66
N GLU A 154 -12.70 -2.14 -12.02
CA GLU A 154 -11.48 -2.67 -12.66
C GLU A 154 -11.82 -3.46 -13.92
N PHE A 155 -12.79 -4.39 -13.81
CA PHE A 155 -13.22 -5.21 -14.94
C PHE A 155 -13.86 -4.40 -16.08
N ALA A 156 -14.76 -3.46 -15.77
CA ALA A 156 -15.41 -2.61 -16.77
C ALA A 156 -14.42 -1.69 -17.49
N SER A 157 -13.47 -1.11 -16.75
CA SER A 157 -12.39 -0.29 -17.33
C SER A 157 -11.51 -1.13 -18.27
N GLY A 158 -11.10 -2.31 -17.83
CA GLY A 158 -10.31 -3.23 -18.65
C GLY A 158 -11.02 -3.66 -19.94
N LEU A 159 -12.32 -3.96 -19.87
CA LEU A 159 -13.14 -4.24 -21.06
C LEU A 159 -13.22 -3.04 -22.01
N LEU A 160 -13.39 -1.83 -21.49
CA LEU A 160 -13.40 -0.62 -22.30
C LEU A 160 -12.05 -0.39 -23.00
N GLY A 161 -10.94 -0.56 -22.27
CA GLY A 161 -9.59 -0.49 -22.83
C GLY A 161 -9.39 -1.48 -23.97
N LEU A 162 -9.80 -2.74 -23.79
CA LEU A 162 -9.75 -3.77 -24.84
C LEU A 162 -10.61 -3.43 -26.05
N LEU A 163 -11.80 -2.85 -25.84
CA LEU A 163 -12.69 -2.42 -26.92
C LEU A 163 -12.06 -1.28 -27.74
N LEU A 164 -11.44 -0.30 -27.08
CA LEU A 164 -10.76 0.83 -27.73
C LEU A 164 -9.50 0.40 -28.49
N ALA A 165 -8.66 -0.43 -27.87
CA ALA A 165 -7.47 -0.98 -28.49
C ALA A 165 -7.81 -1.86 -29.69
N GLY A 166 -8.79 -2.77 -29.53
CA GLY A 166 -9.28 -3.60 -30.63
C GLY A 166 -9.90 -2.79 -31.76
N SER A 167 -10.65 -1.73 -31.45
CA SER A 167 -11.21 -0.81 -32.47
C SER A 167 -10.13 -0.14 -33.31
N THR A 168 -9.04 0.31 -32.66
CA THR A 168 -7.90 0.94 -33.36
C THR A 168 -7.23 -0.05 -34.31
N LEU A 169 -7.01 -1.29 -33.84
CA LEU A 169 -6.46 -2.38 -34.65
C LEU A 169 -7.38 -2.79 -35.81
N LEU A 170 -8.69 -2.82 -35.60
CA LEU A 170 -9.67 -3.08 -36.66
C LEU A 170 -9.60 -1.99 -37.73
N ALA A 171 -9.50 -0.72 -37.34
CA ALA A 171 -9.38 0.40 -38.28
C ALA A 171 -8.07 0.33 -39.09
N LEU A 172 -6.94 0.02 -38.44
CA LEU A 172 -5.67 -0.23 -39.12
C LEU A 172 -5.76 -1.41 -40.11
N GLY A 173 -6.38 -2.51 -39.68
CA GLY A 173 -6.56 -3.69 -40.53
C GLY A 173 -7.49 -3.46 -41.71
N MET A 174 -8.51 -2.62 -41.56
CA MET A 174 -9.37 -2.19 -42.67
C MET A 174 -8.58 -1.34 -43.67
N LEU A 175 -7.78 -0.38 -43.19
CA LEU A 175 -6.90 0.41 -44.05
C LEU A 175 -6.01 -0.51 -44.90
N ILE A 176 -5.32 -1.45 -44.27
CA ILE A 176 -4.43 -2.40 -44.97
C ILE A 176 -5.23 -3.26 -45.95
N SER A 177 -6.41 -3.74 -45.54
CA SER A 177 -7.29 -4.54 -46.39
C SER A 177 -7.75 -3.82 -47.65
N THR A 178 -7.83 -2.47 -47.68
CA THR A 178 -8.17 -1.72 -48.91
C THR A 178 -7.07 -1.78 -49.98
N ARG A 179 -5.82 -2.10 -49.58
CA ARG A 179 -4.62 -2.08 -50.43
C ARG A 179 -4.14 -3.45 -50.89
N THR A 180 -4.74 -4.53 -50.39
CA THR A 180 -4.37 -5.89 -50.75
C THR A 180 -5.59 -6.69 -51.20
N SER A 181 -5.39 -7.64 -52.10
CA SER A 181 -6.38 -8.65 -52.50
C SER A 181 -6.18 -9.99 -51.79
N SER A 182 -5.13 -10.13 -50.97
CA SER A 182 -4.86 -11.35 -50.20
C SER A 182 -5.18 -11.15 -48.73
N GLN A 183 -6.11 -11.94 -48.21
CA GLN A 183 -6.48 -11.97 -46.79
C GLN A 183 -5.28 -12.26 -45.90
N VAL A 184 -4.41 -13.20 -46.30
CA VAL A 184 -3.20 -13.56 -45.55
C VAL A 184 -2.24 -12.37 -45.47
N VAL A 185 -2.03 -11.66 -46.59
CA VAL A 185 -1.19 -10.47 -46.60
C VAL A 185 -1.80 -9.35 -45.77
N ALA A 186 -3.14 -9.17 -45.83
CA ALA A 186 -3.84 -8.19 -44.99
C ALA A 186 -3.61 -8.47 -43.50
N TYR A 187 -3.76 -9.72 -43.09
CA TYR A 187 -3.52 -10.17 -41.73
C TYR A 187 -2.08 -9.88 -41.28
N LEU A 188 -1.09 -10.38 -42.03
CA LEU A 188 0.33 -10.26 -41.66
C LEU A 188 0.78 -8.80 -41.57
N LEU A 189 0.40 -7.96 -42.54
CA LEU A 189 0.75 -6.55 -42.52
C LEU A 189 0.10 -5.80 -41.34
N THR A 190 -1.11 -6.18 -40.94
CA THR A 190 -1.77 -5.56 -39.77
C THR A 190 -1.09 -5.97 -38.48
N PHE A 191 -0.84 -7.28 -38.31
CA PHE A 191 -0.16 -7.83 -37.14
C PHE A 191 1.25 -7.25 -36.97
N PHE A 192 2.10 -7.35 -38.00
CA PHE A 192 3.46 -6.84 -37.94
C PHE A 192 3.53 -5.30 -37.95
N GLY A 193 2.55 -4.63 -38.56
CA GLY A 193 2.43 -3.18 -38.50
C GLY A 193 2.20 -2.68 -37.08
N PHE A 194 1.27 -3.31 -36.35
CA PHE A 194 1.06 -3.01 -34.94
C PHE A 194 2.27 -3.38 -34.08
N PHE A 195 2.84 -4.57 -34.29
CA PHE A 195 4.02 -5.01 -33.56
C PHE A 195 5.21 -4.07 -33.77
N ALA A 196 5.40 -3.53 -34.97
CA ALA A 196 6.43 -2.54 -35.26
C ALA A 196 6.22 -1.23 -34.48
N VAL A 197 4.98 -0.76 -34.34
CA VAL A 197 4.65 0.42 -33.53
C VAL A 197 5.03 0.18 -32.06
N VAL A 198 4.65 -0.97 -31.50
CA VAL A 198 5.00 -1.36 -30.12
C VAL A 198 6.52 -1.49 -29.96
N LEU A 199 7.21 -2.09 -30.94
CA LEU A 199 8.65 -2.25 -30.92
C LEU A 199 9.39 -0.90 -30.96
N VAL A 200 8.91 0.07 -31.75
CA VAL A 200 9.46 1.43 -31.77
C VAL A 200 9.19 2.13 -30.43
N ALA A 201 7.97 2.06 -29.93
CA ALA A 201 7.58 2.71 -28.69
C ALA A 201 8.39 2.20 -27.48
N LYS A 202 8.65 0.89 -27.39
CA LYS A 202 9.44 0.29 -26.30
C LYS A 202 10.94 0.23 -26.58
N GLY A 203 11.34 0.10 -27.84
CA GLY A 203 12.73 -0.08 -28.26
C GLY A 203 13.54 1.21 -28.32
N VAL A 204 12.93 2.34 -28.70
CA VAL A 204 13.62 3.64 -28.73
C VAL A 204 14.14 4.02 -27.34
N PRO A 205 13.34 3.97 -26.25
CA PRO A 205 13.86 4.25 -24.91
C PRO A 205 15.00 3.32 -24.49
N ALA A 206 14.88 2.02 -24.81
CA ALA A 206 15.93 1.04 -24.47
C ALA A 206 17.24 1.34 -25.20
N ILE A 207 17.19 1.71 -26.49
CA ILE A 207 18.37 2.07 -27.28
C ILE A 207 18.99 3.35 -26.74
N VAL A 208 18.17 4.37 -26.47
CA VAL A 208 18.62 5.67 -25.94
C VAL A 208 19.32 5.52 -24.60
N ASN A 209 18.84 4.63 -23.72
CA ASN A 209 19.48 4.35 -22.42
C ASN A 209 20.82 3.60 -22.55
N ILE A 210 21.08 2.91 -23.66
CA ILE A 210 22.35 2.20 -23.92
C ILE A 210 23.38 3.12 -24.58
N LEU A 211 22.96 4.26 -25.15
CA LEU A 211 23.89 5.20 -25.76
C LEU A 211 24.77 5.87 -24.69
N PRO A 212 26.06 6.10 -24.98
CA PRO A 212 26.94 6.92 -24.15
C PRO A 212 26.29 8.27 -23.81
N PRO A 213 26.30 8.70 -22.53
CA PRO A 213 25.61 9.91 -22.07
C PRO A 213 26.12 11.21 -22.74
N ASP A 214 27.31 11.19 -23.35
CA ASP A 214 27.89 12.36 -24.03
C ASP A 214 27.40 12.57 -25.47
N LEU A 215 26.67 11.60 -26.06
CA LEU A 215 26.24 11.66 -27.47
C LEU A 215 24.99 12.53 -27.71
N LEU A 216 24.11 12.62 -26.71
CA LEU A 216 22.86 13.37 -26.77
C LEU A 216 22.76 14.23 -25.51
N SER A 217 22.34 15.49 -25.65
CA SER A 217 22.10 16.30 -24.46
C SER A 217 20.96 15.68 -23.64
N PRO A 218 20.99 15.76 -22.28
CA PRO A 218 19.97 15.18 -21.43
C PRO A 218 18.53 15.57 -21.82
N GLU A 219 18.33 16.83 -22.24
CA GLU A 219 17.05 17.33 -22.74
C GLU A 219 16.57 16.62 -24.00
N THR A 220 17.48 16.39 -24.97
CA THR A 220 17.12 15.67 -26.21
C THR A 220 16.83 14.20 -25.95
N THR A 221 17.59 13.58 -25.06
CA THR A 221 17.38 12.19 -24.61
C THR A 221 15.99 12.03 -23.99
N LEU A 222 15.59 12.93 -23.09
CA LEU A 222 14.25 12.94 -22.48
C LEU A 222 13.15 13.13 -23.53
N ALA A 223 13.29 14.09 -24.45
CA ALA A 223 12.31 14.35 -25.49
C ALA A 223 12.06 13.13 -26.41
N TRP A 224 13.10 12.38 -26.77
CA TRP A 224 12.96 11.16 -27.58
C TRP A 224 12.26 10.03 -26.81
N ILE A 225 12.55 9.90 -25.52
CA ILE A 225 11.90 8.93 -24.64
C ILE A 225 10.41 9.25 -24.49
N ASP A 226 10.06 10.50 -24.20
CA ASP A 226 8.67 10.92 -24.02
C ASP A 226 7.85 10.77 -25.31
N TRP A 227 8.42 11.19 -26.45
CA TRP A 227 7.78 11.04 -27.75
C TRP A 227 7.50 9.57 -28.10
N SER A 228 8.47 8.68 -27.87
CA SER A 228 8.32 7.26 -28.19
C SER A 228 7.37 6.54 -27.22
N ALA A 229 7.42 6.86 -25.93
CA ALA A 229 6.46 6.37 -24.94
C ALA A 229 5.03 6.82 -25.26
N GLY A 230 4.88 8.04 -25.79
CA GLY A 230 3.60 8.59 -26.27
C GLY A 230 2.95 7.78 -27.40
N LEU A 231 3.68 6.88 -28.08
CA LEU A 231 3.15 6.01 -29.13
C LEU A 231 2.71 4.63 -28.62
N ASP A 232 2.98 4.25 -27.37
CA ASP A 232 2.72 2.91 -26.85
C ASP A 232 1.20 2.69 -26.58
N PRO A 233 0.51 1.83 -27.34
CA PRO A 233 -0.90 1.50 -27.08
C PRO A 233 -1.07 0.54 -25.90
N LEU A 234 -0.05 -0.27 -25.57
CA LEU A 234 -0.12 -1.24 -24.47
C LEU A 234 0.06 -0.54 -23.13
N ARG A 235 0.93 0.47 -23.04
CA ARG A 235 1.05 1.32 -21.85
C ARG A 235 -0.32 1.90 -21.45
N ARG A 236 -1.05 2.42 -22.43
CA ARG A 236 -2.39 2.99 -22.20
C ARG A 236 -3.42 1.94 -21.80
N LEU A 237 -3.28 0.72 -22.33
CA LEU A 237 -4.14 -0.40 -21.97
C LEU A 237 -3.89 -0.88 -20.53
N ASP A 238 -2.66 -0.81 -20.04
CA ASP A 238 -2.32 -1.18 -18.66
C ASP A 238 -3.09 -0.31 -17.64
N GLU A 239 -3.24 0.99 -17.88
CA GLU A 239 -4.02 1.90 -17.03
C GLU A 239 -5.50 1.47 -16.95
N PHE A 240 -6.11 1.10 -18.08
CA PHE A 240 -7.46 0.53 -18.07
C PHE A 240 -7.50 -0.83 -17.34
N ALA A 241 -6.47 -1.66 -17.46
CA ALA A 241 -6.42 -2.97 -16.83
C ALA A 241 -6.35 -2.92 -15.30
N ILE A 242 -5.82 -1.83 -14.73
CA ILE A 242 -5.80 -1.59 -13.27
C ILE A 242 -7.03 -0.81 -12.77
N GLY A 243 -7.97 -0.45 -13.65
CA GLY A 243 -9.18 0.27 -13.28
C GLY A 243 -9.10 1.80 -13.37
N LEU A 244 -7.99 2.35 -13.86
CA LEU A 244 -7.82 3.78 -14.06
C LEU A 244 -8.45 4.19 -15.39
N PHE A 245 -9.36 5.16 -15.34
CA PHE A 245 -9.97 5.77 -16.50
C PHE A 245 -9.33 7.14 -16.74
N ASP A 246 -8.56 7.26 -17.82
CA ASP A 246 -8.04 8.55 -18.28
C ASP A 246 -8.66 8.93 -19.63
N SER A 247 -9.32 10.09 -19.65
CA SER A 247 -9.85 10.70 -20.88
C SER A 247 -8.80 10.91 -21.98
N ALA A 248 -7.53 11.14 -21.63
CA ALA A 248 -6.43 11.29 -22.58
C ALA A 248 -6.20 9.99 -23.37
N ASN A 249 -6.24 8.84 -22.69
CA ASN A 249 -6.11 7.54 -23.33
C ASN A 249 -7.28 7.23 -24.26
N VAL A 250 -8.50 7.56 -23.84
CA VAL A 250 -9.70 7.43 -24.67
C VAL A 250 -9.58 8.30 -25.92
N ALA A 251 -9.21 9.57 -25.76
CA ALA A 251 -9.02 10.51 -26.87
C ALA A 251 -7.95 10.02 -27.84
N TRP A 252 -6.85 9.46 -27.34
CA TRP A 252 -5.78 8.89 -28.15
C TRP A 252 -6.26 7.72 -29.01
N PHE A 253 -6.96 6.73 -28.43
CA PHE A 253 -7.48 5.59 -29.18
C PHE A 253 -8.54 6.01 -30.22
N LEU A 254 -9.41 6.97 -29.86
CA LEU A 254 -10.42 7.50 -30.78
C LEU A 254 -9.78 8.30 -31.93
N ALA A 255 -8.77 9.13 -31.63
CA ALA A 255 -8.03 9.89 -32.64
C ALA A 255 -7.29 8.95 -33.60
N ALA A 256 -6.62 7.91 -33.09
CA ALA A 256 -5.96 6.89 -33.90
C ALA A 256 -6.96 6.10 -34.77
N THR A 257 -8.09 5.68 -34.19
CA THR A 257 -9.18 5.01 -34.93
C THR A 257 -9.70 5.88 -36.06
N CYS A 258 -10.05 7.14 -35.77
CA CYS A 258 -10.53 8.11 -36.76
C CYS A 258 -9.49 8.34 -37.86
N PHE A 259 -8.21 8.50 -37.52
CA PHE A 259 -7.12 8.63 -38.48
C PHE A 259 -7.11 7.45 -39.46
N PHE A 260 -7.07 6.21 -38.96
CA PHE A 260 -7.03 5.04 -39.82
C PHE A 260 -8.28 4.88 -40.68
N LEU A 261 -9.48 5.18 -40.17
CA LEU A 261 -10.74 5.12 -40.93
C LEU A 261 -10.80 6.17 -42.06
N VAL A 262 -10.33 7.39 -41.79
CA VAL A 262 -10.26 8.45 -42.81
C VAL A 262 -9.26 8.07 -43.89
N VAL A 263 -8.08 7.58 -43.52
CA VAL A 263 -7.07 7.12 -44.48
C VAL A 263 -7.57 5.90 -45.27
N ALA A 264 -8.31 4.98 -44.64
CA ALA A 264 -8.95 3.84 -45.32
C ALA A 264 -9.99 4.31 -46.35
N SER A 265 -10.78 5.31 -46.00
CA SER A 265 -11.80 5.90 -46.88
C SER A 265 -11.17 6.59 -48.10
N ILE A 266 -10.09 7.35 -47.88
CA ILE A 266 -9.29 7.98 -48.95
C ILE A 266 -8.65 6.92 -49.84
N SER A 267 -8.10 5.87 -49.23
CA SER A 267 -7.50 4.73 -49.91
C SER A 267 -8.51 4.02 -50.82
N LEU A 268 -9.73 3.77 -50.32
CA LEU A 268 -10.81 3.13 -51.06
C LEU A 268 -11.33 4.02 -52.20
N ALA A 269 -11.44 5.34 -51.98
CA ALA A 269 -11.87 6.30 -52.98
C ALA A 269 -10.81 6.59 -54.07
N SER A 270 -9.56 6.16 -53.87
CA SER A 270 -8.48 6.41 -54.82
C SER A 270 -8.68 5.58 -56.11
N PRO A 271 -8.62 6.20 -57.31
CA PRO A 271 -8.82 5.48 -58.57
C PRO A 271 -7.74 4.41 -58.77
N ARG A 272 -8.15 3.14 -58.85
CA ARG A 272 -7.23 2.01 -59.09
C ARG A 272 -6.74 1.93 -60.54
N TRP A 273 -7.45 2.57 -61.47
CA TRP A 273 -7.11 2.62 -62.88
C TRP A 273 -6.78 4.07 -63.27
N VAL A 274 -5.50 4.31 -63.58
CA VAL A 274 -4.99 5.62 -63.98
C VAL A 274 -5.47 5.92 -65.40
N ARG A 275 -6.38 6.90 -65.57
CA ARG A 275 -6.62 7.51 -66.88
C ARG A 275 -5.29 8.12 -67.38
N PRO A 276 -4.90 7.95 -68.65
CA PRO A 276 -3.66 8.52 -69.17
C PRO A 276 -3.74 10.05 -69.13
N GLY A 277 -3.24 10.64 -68.04
CA GLY A 277 -3.11 12.08 -67.81
C GLY A 277 -1.64 12.48 -67.72
N SER A 278 -1.35 13.77 -67.95
CA SER A 278 -0.01 14.35 -67.85
C SER A 278 0.64 14.01 -66.50
N PHE A 279 1.95 13.73 -66.53
CA PHE A 279 2.76 13.38 -65.35
C PHE A 279 2.54 14.35 -64.17
N LEU A 280 2.45 15.66 -64.46
CA LEU A 280 2.20 16.72 -63.48
C LEU A 280 0.86 16.59 -62.74
N ARG A 281 -0.22 16.19 -63.42
CA ARG A 281 -1.54 16.01 -62.79
C ARG A 281 -1.56 14.81 -61.83
N ARG A 282 -0.78 13.76 -62.12
CA ARG A 282 -0.62 12.60 -61.24
C ARG A 282 0.17 12.96 -59.99
N GLN A 283 1.30 13.64 -60.16
CA GLN A 283 2.14 14.06 -59.03
C GLN A 283 1.37 15.01 -58.10
N ALA A 284 0.60 15.95 -58.65
CA ALA A 284 -0.26 16.86 -57.87
C ALA A 284 -1.38 16.11 -57.10
N ALA A 285 -1.97 15.06 -57.68
CA ALA A 285 -2.99 14.25 -57.01
C ALA A 285 -2.41 13.41 -55.86
N HIS A 286 -1.24 12.80 -56.05
CA HIS A 286 -0.52 12.10 -54.98
C HIS A 286 -0.09 13.05 -53.87
N PHE A 287 0.46 14.22 -54.22
CA PHE A 287 0.84 15.25 -53.25
C PHE A 287 -0.36 15.76 -52.45
N ARG A 288 -1.50 16.05 -53.10
CA ARG A 288 -2.73 16.44 -52.41
C ARG A 288 -3.20 15.35 -51.44
N THR A 289 -3.17 14.09 -51.86
CA THR A 289 -3.58 12.95 -51.00
C THR A 289 -2.64 12.83 -49.80
N LEU A 290 -1.33 12.96 -50.02
CA LEU A 290 -0.32 12.96 -48.96
C LEU A 290 -0.54 14.11 -47.97
N MET A 291 -0.79 15.34 -48.45
CA MET A 291 -1.06 16.49 -47.59
C MET A 291 -2.34 16.33 -46.76
N VAL A 292 -3.39 15.72 -47.31
CA VAL A 292 -4.60 15.42 -46.55
C VAL A 292 -4.32 14.38 -45.47
N VAL A 293 -3.60 13.30 -45.79
CA VAL A 293 -3.22 12.28 -44.80
C VAL A 293 -2.36 12.89 -43.69
N LEU A 294 -1.39 13.73 -44.06
CA LEU A 294 -0.54 14.44 -43.09
C LEU A 294 -1.36 15.38 -42.21
N GLY A 295 -2.28 16.17 -42.81
CA GLY A 295 -3.15 17.08 -42.06
C GLY A 295 -4.06 16.36 -41.07
N VAL A 296 -4.62 15.20 -41.45
CA VAL A 296 -5.43 14.37 -40.54
C VAL A 296 -4.56 13.76 -39.44
N GLY A 297 -3.32 13.36 -39.76
CA GLY A 297 -2.36 12.87 -38.77
C GLY A 297 -1.97 13.95 -37.74
N VAL A 298 -1.69 15.16 -38.20
CA VAL A 298 -1.40 16.32 -37.32
C VAL A 298 -2.62 16.66 -36.47
N ALA A 299 -3.84 16.62 -37.02
CA ALA A 299 -5.05 16.85 -36.25
C ALA A 299 -5.26 15.77 -35.18
N ALA A 300 -5.01 14.50 -35.49
CA ALA A 300 -5.09 13.41 -34.51
C ALA A 300 -4.06 13.59 -33.38
N ALA A 301 -2.81 13.93 -33.72
CA ALA A 301 -1.78 14.21 -32.73
C ALA A 301 -2.12 15.43 -31.85
N ALA A 302 -2.65 16.51 -32.46
CA ALA A 302 -3.07 17.70 -31.74
C ALA A 302 -4.22 17.40 -30.77
N VAL A 303 -5.17 16.53 -31.14
CA VAL A 303 -6.23 16.07 -30.23
C VAL A 303 -5.63 15.30 -29.06
N SER A 304 -4.69 14.39 -29.30
CA SER A 304 -4.04 13.65 -28.21
C SER A 304 -3.32 14.59 -27.22
N VAL A 305 -2.53 15.54 -27.73
CA VAL A 305 -1.82 16.53 -26.90
C VAL A 305 -2.79 17.45 -26.14
N LEU A 306 -3.90 17.83 -26.77
CA LEU A 306 -4.90 18.69 -26.14
C LEU A 306 -5.61 18.01 -24.97
N PHE A 307 -5.86 16.71 -25.06
CA PHE A 307 -6.48 15.94 -23.97
C PHE A 307 -5.49 15.50 -22.89
N GLU A 308 -4.18 15.55 -23.16
CA GLU A 308 -3.14 15.41 -22.13
C GLU A 308 -3.01 16.69 -21.27
N ALA A 309 -3.54 17.83 -21.72
CA ALA A 309 -3.49 19.08 -20.96
C ALA A 309 -4.41 19.03 -19.72
N PRO A 310 -3.97 19.54 -18.54
CA PRO A 310 -4.74 19.51 -17.29
C PRO A 310 -6.20 19.96 -17.35
N PRO A 311 -6.59 21.04 -18.09
CA PRO A 311 -7.98 21.51 -18.07
C PRO A 311 -8.96 20.59 -18.81
N LEU A 312 -8.47 19.68 -19.66
CA LEU A 312 -9.30 18.77 -20.46
C LEU A 312 -9.12 17.30 -20.06
N ARG A 313 -8.09 17.00 -19.26
CA ARG A 313 -7.80 15.67 -18.76
C ARG A 313 -8.68 15.38 -17.55
N ALA A 314 -9.66 14.50 -17.73
CA ALA A 314 -10.42 13.89 -16.66
C ALA A 314 -9.87 12.50 -16.34
N GLU A 315 -9.46 12.30 -15.09
CA GLU A 315 -9.07 11.00 -14.53
C GLU A 315 -10.11 10.52 -13.53
N ALA A 316 -10.50 9.26 -13.61
CA ALA A 316 -11.37 8.60 -12.65
C ALA A 316 -10.79 7.24 -12.28
N ASP A 317 -10.61 6.99 -10.98
CA ASP A 317 -10.35 5.64 -10.49
C ASP A 317 -11.69 4.93 -10.35
N LEU A 318 -11.93 3.93 -11.20
CA LEU A 318 -13.19 3.18 -11.22
C LEU A 318 -13.16 2.01 -10.22
N THR A 319 -12.01 1.69 -9.62
CA THR A 319 -11.90 0.58 -8.67
C THR A 319 -12.79 0.81 -7.44
N LYS A 320 -13.45 -0.25 -6.94
CA LYS A 320 -14.13 -0.31 -5.63
C LYS A 320 -13.21 0.21 -4.52
N THR A 321 -11.93 -0.14 -4.58
CA THR A 321 -10.94 0.24 -3.56
C THR A 321 -10.39 1.65 -3.75
N ARG A 322 -10.58 2.27 -4.92
CA ARG A 322 -10.02 3.60 -5.23
C ARG A 322 -8.50 3.66 -4.97
N ALA A 323 -7.80 2.57 -5.29
CA ALA A 323 -6.41 2.32 -4.88
C ALA A 323 -5.36 3.24 -5.53
N TYR A 324 -5.76 3.96 -6.57
CA TYR A 324 -4.95 4.92 -7.34
C TYR A 324 -5.51 6.34 -7.22
N SER A 325 -6.44 6.56 -6.27
CA SER A 325 -6.98 7.87 -5.96
C SER A 325 -6.79 8.21 -4.50
N LEU A 326 -6.38 9.45 -4.24
CA LEU A 326 -6.30 9.97 -2.89
C LEU A 326 -7.68 9.99 -2.25
N GLN A 327 -7.72 9.67 -0.96
CA GLN A 327 -8.96 9.73 -0.19
C GLN A 327 -9.50 11.18 -0.20
N PRO A 328 -10.82 11.40 -0.24
CA PRO A 328 -11.38 12.76 -0.17
C PRO A 328 -10.87 13.55 1.05
N THR A 329 -10.69 12.87 2.19
CA THR A 329 -10.10 13.42 3.41
C THR A 329 -8.62 13.75 3.26
N THR A 330 -7.88 12.98 2.45
CA THR A 330 -6.49 13.33 2.06
C THR A 330 -6.51 14.58 1.21
N VAL A 331 -7.37 14.67 0.19
CA VAL A 331 -7.48 15.86 -0.67
C VAL A 331 -7.80 17.10 0.16
N GLU A 332 -8.81 17.03 1.03
CA GLU A 332 -9.18 18.14 1.95
C GLU A 332 -8.01 18.55 2.84
N LEU A 333 -7.25 17.60 3.39
CA LEU A 333 -6.05 17.89 4.16
C LEU A 333 -5.02 18.62 3.30
N LEU A 334 -4.70 18.10 2.11
CA LEU A 334 -3.69 18.66 1.23
C LEU A 334 -4.07 20.07 0.76
N GLU A 335 -5.34 20.30 0.42
CA GLU A 335 -5.86 21.63 0.08
C GLU A 335 -5.77 22.62 1.25
N SER A 336 -5.82 22.13 2.50
CA SER A 336 -5.68 22.96 3.71
C SER A 336 -4.23 23.32 4.07
N LEU A 337 -3.22 22.77 3.38
CA LEU A 337 -1.82 23.01 3.71
C LEU A 337 -1.38 24.44 3.36
N GLU A 338 -0.62 25.06 4.27
CA GLU A 338 0.11 26.31 4.03
C GLU A 338 1.34 26.07 3.12
N PRO A 339 1.92 27.10 2.47
CA PRO A 339 3.13 26.91 1.66
C PRO A 339 4.33 26.38 2.47
N GLY A 340 5.13 25.49 1.87
CA GLY A 340 6.39 25.01 2.44
C GLY A 340 6.43 23.52 2.80
N TRP A 341 5.46 22.72 2.34
CA TRP A 341 5.50 21.27 2.54
C TRP A 341 6.23 20.58 1.40
N THR A 342 7.03 19.57 1.72
CA THR A 342 7.62 18.68 0.72
C THR A 342 7.55 17.22 1.16
N VAL A 343 7.29 16.32 0.20
CA VAL A 343 7.27 14.87 0.39
C VAL A 343 8.24 14.26 -0.62
N ARG A 344 9.33 13.67 -0.16
CA ARG A 344 10.37 13.08 -1.01
C ARG A 344 10.55 11.61 -0.70
N LEU A 345 10.22 10.73 -1.65
CA LEU A 345 10.43 9.30 -1.54
C LEU A 345 11.76 8.91 -2.17
N LEU A 346 12.73 8.51 -1.35
CA LEU A 346 14.03 7.97 -1.76
C LEU A 346 13.89 6.44 -1.85
N VAL A 347 13.52 5.95 -3.04
CA VAL A 347 13.25 4.53 -3.28
C VAL A 347 13.91 4.09 -4.58
N ALA A 348 14.78 3.08 -4.49
CA ALA A 348 15.48 2.52 -5.65
C ALA A 348 14.54 1.61 -6.46
N LYS A 349 14.56 1.75 -7.78
CA LYS A 349 13.66 1.01 -8.68
C LYS A 349 13.86 -0.50 -8.66
N ASP A 350 15.07 -0.96 -8.35
CA ASP A 350 15.42 -2.39 -8.35
C ASP A 350 14.94 -3.15 -7.10
N ASP A 351 14.51 -2.43 -6.05
CA ASP A 351 14.12 -3.04 -4.78
C ASP A 351 12.65 -3.49 -4.75
N ALA A 352 11.80 -3.07 -5.70
CA ALA A 352 10.36 -3.36 -5.67
C ALA A 352 9.77 -3.78 -7.02
N ASP A 353 8.63 -4.51 -6.98
CA ASP A 353 7.91 -4.94 -8.18
C ASP A 353 7.47 -3.73 -9.05
N PRO A 354 7.58 -3.79 -10.39
CA PRO A 354 7.23 -2.68 -11.29
C PRO A 354 5.79 -2.16 -11.18
N VAL A 355 4.86 -2.95 -10.63
CA VAL A 355 3.48 -2.55 -10.37
C VAL A 355 3.40 -1.72 -9.09
N THR A 356 4.13 -2.13 -8.04
CA THR A 356 4.21 -1.38 -6.78
C THR A 356 4.84 -0.01 -7.02
N MET A 357 5.93 0.05 -7.78
CA MET A 357 6.59 1.31 -8.11
C MET A 357 5.69 2.24 -8.93
N ARG A 358 4.86 1.68 -9.83
CA ARG A 358 3.84 2.47 -10.55
C ARG A 358 2.79 3.05 -9.60
N GLN A 359 2.31 2.27 -8.62
CA GLN A 359 1.37 2.77 -7.62
C GLN A 359 1.98 3.92 -6.79
N VAL A 360 3.26 3.78 -6.39
CA VAL A 360 3.99 4.85 -5.69
C VAL A 360 4.09 6.10 -6.56
N ASP A 361 4.53 5.95 -7.81
CA ASP A 361 4.65 7.05 -8.76
C ASP A 361 3.31 7.78 -8.95
N GLU A 362 2.20 7.05 -9.07
CA GLU A 362 0.86 7.62 -9.23
C GLU A 362 0.37 8.36 -7.99
N VAL A 363 0.52 7.78 -6.80
CA VAL A 363 0.10 8.44 -5.55
C VAL A 363 0.89 9.73 -5.32
N VAL A 364 2.22 9.67 -5.48
CA VAL A 364 3.10 10.83 -5.30
C VAL A 364 2.77 11.92 -6.33
N ALA A 365 2.62 11.56 -7.61
CA ALA A 365 2.24 12.52 -8.65
C ALA A 365 0.87 13.15 -8.38
N ARG A 366 -0.08 12.39 -7.82
CA ARG A 366 -1.40 12.91 -7.49
C ARG A 366 -1.36 13.86 -6.30
N MET A 367 -0.55 13.58 -5.27
CA MET A 367 -0.34 14.50 -4.15
C MET A 367 0.23 15.83 -4.63
N ASP A 368 1.23 15.80 -5.52
CA ASP A 368 1.84 16.98 -6.15
C ASP A 368 0.83 17.80 -6.98
N SER A 369 -0.11 17.12 -7.64
CA SER A 369 -1.08 17.78 -8.52
C SER A 369 -2.23 18.52 -7.80
N ILE A 370 -2.49 18.23 -6.52
CA ILE A 370 -3.65 18.77 -5.81
C ILE A 370 -3.44 20.23 -5.42
N THR A 371 -2.28 20.56 -4.84
CA THR A 371 -2.03 21.87 -4.26
C THR A 371 -0.64 22.36 -4.64
N PRO A 372 -0.48 23.64 -5.02
CA PRO A 372 0.85 24.22 -5.23
C PRO A 372 1.65 24.39 -3.93
N ASN A 373 1.03 24.17 -2.77
CA ASN A 373 1.66 24.36 -1.45
C ASN A 373 2.45 23.12 -0.98
N LEU A 374 2.30 22.00 -1.67
CA LEU A 374 3.01 20.74 -1.44
C LEU A 374 3.80 20.38 -2.69
N VAL A 375 5.07 20.01 -2.53
CA VAL A 375 5.86 19.37 -3.58
C VAL A 375 6.03 17.91 -3.22
N ALA A 376 5.53 16.98 -4.05
CA ALA A 376 5.66 15.55 -3.80
C ALA A 376 6.41 14.87 -4.96
N GLU A 377 7.56 14.25 -4.67
CA GLU A 377 8.35 13.56 -5.70
C GLU A 377 8.98 12.24 -5.22
N ARG A 378 9.16 11.31 -6.15
CA ARG A 378 10.01 10.12 -5.96
C ARG A 378 11.37 10.37 -6.61
N ILE A 379 12.43 10.08 -5.87
CA ILE A 379 13.82 10.19 -6.27
C ILE A 379 14.44 8.80 -6.18
N ASP A 380 14.97 8.31 -7.30
CA ASP A 380 15.75 7.08 -7.30
C ASP A 380 17.24 7.44 -7.08
N PRO A 381 17.88 6.99 -5.99
CA PRO A 381 19.26 7.32 -5.71
C PRO A 381 20.27 6.63 -6.65
N VAL A 382 19.83 5.62 -7.41
CA VAL A 382 20.67 4.83 -8.33
C VAL A 382 20.46 5.23 -9.80
N ASP A 383 19.31 5.84 -10.14
CA ASP A 383 19.02 6.30 -11.50
C ASP A 383 19.82 7.58 -11.85
N PRO A 384 20.61 7.58 -12.95
CA PRO A 384 21.32 8.76 -13.45
C PRO A 384 20.42 9.99 -13.67
N LYS A 385 19.11 9.82 -13.89
CA LYS A 385 18.15 10.93 -14.09
C LYS A 385 17.79 11.67 -12.80
N SER A 386 17.94 11.03 -11.64
CA SER A 386 17.54 11.61 -10.34
C SER A 386 18.71 11.85 -9.40
N ILE A 387 19.91 11.35 -9.70
CA ILE A 387 21.08 11.50 -8.82
C ILE A 387 21.41 12.96 -8.46
N GLY A 388 21.29 13.90 -9.43
CA GLY A 388 21.51 15.32 -9.15
C GLY A 388 20.44 15.95 -8.23
N ARG A 389 19.20 15.44 -8.29
CA ARG A 389 18.14 15.85 -7.34
C ARG A 389 18.37 15.26 -5.96
N TYR A 390 18.80 14.00 -5.90
CA TYR A 390 19.17 13.33 -4.66
C TYR A 390 20.28 14.10 -3.91
N GLU A 391 21.36 14.48 -4.60
CA GLU A 391 22.44 15.28 -4.01
C GLU A 391 21.95 16.64 -3.51
N ALA A 392 21.08 17.32 -4.26
CA ALA A 392 20.51 18.61 -3.86
C ALA A 392 19.65 18.52 -2.59
N VAL A 393 18.91 17.42 -2.39
CA VAL A 393 18.12 17.19 -1.16
C VAL A 393 19.04 17.03 0.05
N LEU A 394 20.13 16.28 -0.09
CA LEU A 394 21.11 16.09 0.98
C LEU A 394 21.82 17.40 1.34
N GLU A 395 22.19 18.20 0.34
CA GLU A 395 22.82 19.50 0.55
C GLU A 395 21.88 20.48 1.27
N ALA A 396 20.61 20.57 0.85
CA ALA A 396 19.61 21.42 1.49
C ALA A 396 19.37 21.04 2.96
N LEU A 397 19.36 19.74 3.28
CA LEU A 397 19.22 19.24 4.64
C LEU A 397 20.40 19.65 5.54
N LEU A 398 21.63 19.50 5.03
CA LEU A 398 22.84 19.91 5.74
C LEU A 398 22.89 21.43 5.95
N GLU A 399 22.46 22.21 4.96
CA GLU A 399 22.42 23.68 5.06
C GLU A 399 21.39 24.14 6.10
N SER A 400 20.20 23.54 6.14
CA SER A 400 19.15 23.86 7.11
C SER A 400 19.60 23.63 8.56
N ASP A 401 20.31 22.53 8.80
CA ASP A 401 20.72 22.11 10.15
C ASP A 401 22.13 22.58 10.55
N ALA A 402 22.81 23.38 9.72
CA ALA A 402 24.21 23.74 9.89
C ALA A 402 24.54 24.30 11.29
N ALA A 403 23.67 25.13 11.86
CA ALA A 403 23.86 25.70 13.20
C ALA A 403 23.76 24.63 14.31
N THR A 404 22.82 23.71 14.18
CA THR A 404 22.60 22.60 15.13
C THR A 404 23.69 21.55 15.00
N ILE A 405 24.12 21.23 13.77
CA ILE A 405 25.26 20.34 13.48
C ILE A 405 26.51 20.86 14.19
N ALA A 406 26.80 22.16 14.12
CA ALA A 406 27.95 22.74 14.81
C ALA A 406 27.89 22.57 16.34
N ILE A 407 26.70 22.59 16.94
CA ILE A 407 26.52 22.32 18.39
C ILE A 407 26.76 20.85 18.69
N TRP A 408 26.22 19.94 17.86
CA TRP A 408 26.42 18.50 18.00
C TRP A 408 27.89 18.11 17.86
N ASP A 409 28.54 18.56 16.80
CA ASP A 409 29.96 18.29 16.54
C ASP A 409 30.81 18.80 17.70
N ALA A 410 30.58 20.02 18.19
CA ALA A 410 31.33 20.56 19.33
C ALA A 410 31.11 19.78 20.64
N ARG A 411 29.95 19.14 20.83
CA ARG A 411 29.66 18.31 22.03
C ARG A 411 30.27 16.92 21.90
N ILE A 412 30.19 16.33 20.70
CA ILE A 412 30.83 15.06 20.37
C ILE A 412 32.35 15.18 20.48
N GLU A 413 32.95 16.22 19.92
CA GLU A 413 34.39 16.50 20.01
C GLU A 413 34.84 16.62 21.47
N ARG A 414 34.12 17.38 22.31
CA ARG A 414 34.45 17.46 23.75
C ARG A 414 34.37 16.13 24.47
N ALA A 415 33.41 15.27 24.12
CA ALA A 415 33.28 13.95 24.71
C ALA A 415 34.38 12.99 24.23
N MET A 416 34.80 13.10 22.96
CA MET A 416 35.96 12.40 22.43
C MET A 416 37.26 12.85 23.10
N ASP A 417 37.44 14.17 23.28
CA ASP A 417 38.61 14.74 23.96
C ASP A 417 38.69 14.29 25.43
N ALA A 418 37.55 14.24 26.14
CA ALA A 418 37.49 13.69 27.49
C ALA A 418 37.92 12.22 27.54
N PHE A 419 37.50 11.40 26.56
CA PHE A 419 37.95 10.02 26.47
C PHE A 419 39.44 9.90 26.12
N GLN A 420 39.95 10.73 25.20
CA GLN A 420 41.38 10.74 24.86
C GLN A 420 42.25 11.15 26.05
N ARG A 421 41.83 12.13 26.84
CA ARG A 421 42.49 12.50 28.10
C ARG A 421 42.52 11.36 29.10
N LEU A 422 41.47 10.56 29.18
CA LEU A 422 41.48 9.34 29.99
C LEU A 422 42.58 8.37 29.54
N GLN A 423 42.73 8.18 28.22
CA GLN A 423 43.82 7.35 27.69
C GLN A 423 45.20 7.94 28.03
N GLU A 424 45.37 9.25 27.94
CA GLU A 424 46.62 9.94 28.32
C GLU A 424 46.95 9.75 29.81
N VAL A 425 45.95 9.93 30.69
CA VAL A 425 46.09 9.65 32.13
C VAL A 425 46.45 8.18 32.34
N GLY A 426 45.78 7.25 31.65
CA GLY A 426 46.08 5.82 31.72
C GLY A 426 47.51 5.47 31.29
N ARG A 427 48.00 6.08 30.21
CA ARG A 427 49.39 5.93 29.74
C ARG A 427 50.42 6.48 30.74
N GLY A 428 50.07 7.52 31.50
CA GLY A 428 50.89 8.06 32.58
C GLY A 428 50.88 7.22 33.86
N VAL A 429 49.71 6.70 34.24
CA VAL A 429 49.52 5.92 35.48
C VAL A 429 50.10 4.51 35.38
N THR A 430 50.07 3.89 34.18
CA THR A 430 50.50 2.48 34.00
C THR A 430 51.98 2.24 34.37
N PRO A 431 52.96 3.03 33.88
CA PRO A 431 54.36 2.86 34.27
C PRO A 431 54.61 3.11 35.76
N ASP A 432 53.89 4.05 36.38
CA ASP A 432 54.05 4.39 37.78
C ASP A 432 53.42 3.34 38.70
N ALA A 433 52.29 2.76 38.30
CA ALA A 433 51.69 1.60 38.95
C ALA A 433 52.65 0.38 38.93
N LEU A 434 53.32 0.12 37.80
CA LEU A 434 54.29 -0.97 37.68
C LEU A 434 55.54 -0.74 38.56
N LYS A 435 56.03 0.50 38.66
CA LYS A 435 57.12 0.86 39.58
C LYS A 435 56.71 0.66 41.04
N LEU A 436 55.48 1.03 41.40
CA LEU A 436 54.95 0.85 42.75
C LEU A 436 54.78 -0.64 43.08
N VAL A 437 54.27 -1.46 42.15
CA VAL A 437 54.17 -2.92 42.34
C VAL A 437 55.56 -3.54 42.59
N ALA A 438 56.60 -3.06 41.90
CA ALA A 438 57.96 -3.52 42.09
C ALA A 438 58.59 -3.10 43.43
N SER A 439 58.13 -2.02 44.06
CA SER A 439 58.62 -1.56 45.38
C SER A 439 57.85 -2.15 46.56
N LEU A 440 56.67 -2.75 46.34
CA LEU A 440 55.83 -3.33 47.39
C LEU A 440 56.20 -4.80 47.73
N PRO A 441 56.15 -5.22 49.01
CA PRO A 441 56.36 -6.62 49.41
C PRO A 441 55.38 -7.60 48.73
N GLU A 442 55.81 -8.82 48.43
CA GLU A 442 54.97 -9.85 47.78
C GLU A 442 53.73 -10.26 48.59
N SER A 443 53.77 -10.09 49.92
CA SER A 443 52.66 -10.38 50.83
C SER A 443 51.65 -9.23 50.99
N SER A 444 51.85 -8.10 50.29
CA SER A 444 50.99 -6.93 50.43
C SER A 444 49.61 -7.15 49.79
N PRO A 445 48.50 -7.00 50.54
CA PRO A 445 47.14 -7.16 49.99
C PRO A 445 46.78 -6.10 48.96
N ILE A 446 47.55 -5.01 48.89
CA ILE A 446 47.34 -3.85 48.01
C ILE A 446 48.00 -4.08 46.63
N ARG A 447 49.01 -4.94 46.57
CA ARG A 447 49.79 -5.21 45.36
C ARG A 447 48.91 -5.64 44.20
N GLY A 448 47.98 -6.58 44.42
CA GLY A 448 47.07 -7.06 43.39
C GLY A 448 46.06 -6.01 42.90
N LEU A 449 45.71 -5.02 43.74
CA LEU A 449 44.83 -3.93 43.33
C LEU A 449 45.56 -2.90 42.45
N VAL A 450 46.80 -2.57 42.78
CA VAL A 450 47.64 -1.68 41.96
C VAL A 450 47.96 -2.33 40.61
N GLU A 451 48.26 -3.63 40.60
CA GLU A 451 48.51 -4.40 39.37
C GLU A 451 47.28 -4.45 38.46
N ARG A 452 46.09 -4.71 39.02
CA ARG A 452 44.82 -4.68 38.28
C ARG A 452 44.52 -3.27 37.74
N THR A 453 44.76 -2.24 38.53
CA THR A 453 44.54 -0.84 38.12
C THR A 453 45.45 -0.47 36.95
N GLY A 454 46.73 -0.81 37.02
CA GLY A 454 47.68 -0.59 35.92
C GLY A 454 47.33 -1.37 34.67
N LEU A 455 46.85 -2.62 34.80
CA LEU A 455 46.38 -3.42 33.66
C LEU A 455 45.14 -2.81 33.00
N VAL A 456 44.14 -2.37 33.77
CA VAL A 456 42.90 -1.77 33.24
C VAL A 456 43.22 -0.49 32.45
N PHE A 457 44.02 0.41 33.01
CA PHE A 457 44.44 1.63 32.31
C PHE A 457 45.32 1.33 31.09
N GLY A 458 46.18 0.32 31.16
CA GLY A 458 46.98 -0.14 30.02
C GLY A 458 46.09 -0.67 28.88
N THR A 459 45.11 -1.53 29.19
CA THR A 459 44.17 -2.04 28.19
C THR A 459 43.31 -0.95 27.59
N LEU A 460 42.87 0.03 28.40
CA LEU A 460 42.07 1.16 27.93
C LEU A 460 42.89 2.09 27.02
N ALA A 461 44.16 2.30 27.33
CA ALA A 461 45.08 3.07 26.50
C ALA A 461 45.37 2.38 25.15
N ASP A 462 45.49 1.05 25.13
CA ASP A 462 45.81 0.27 23.93
C ASP A 462 44.58 0.01 23.03
N GLN A 463 43.40 -0.21 23.61
CA GLN A 463 42.18 -0.55 22.86
C GLN A 463 41.29 0.67 22.55
N GLY A 464 41.44 1.78 23.27
CA GLY A 464 40.61 2.98 23.07
C GLY A 464 40.85 3.70 21.73
N ASP A 465 41.99 3.49 21.08
CA ASP A 465 42.29 4.09 19.77
C ASP A 465 41.37 3.50 18.67
N ALA A 466 41.11 2.18 18.73
CA ALA A 466 40.20 1.50 17.80
C ALA A 466 38.75 1.99 17.95
N PHE A 467 38.31 2.27 19.18
CA PHE A 467 37.00 2.86 19.46
C PHE A 467 36.89 4.28 18.88
N THR A 468 37.90 5.12 19.10
CA THR A 468 37.93 6.50 18.59
C THR A 468 37.97 6.53 17.05
N ASP A 469 38.72 5.63 16.42
CA ASP A 469 38.78 5.51 14.95
C ASP A 469 37.44 5.03 14.36
N TYR A 470 36.77 4.08 15.01
CA TYR A 470 35.42 3.66 14.62
C TYR A 470 34.43 4.83 14.62
N LEU A 471 34.44 5.65 15.68
CA LEU A 471 33.57 6.84 15.77
C LEU A 471 33.91 7.88 14.70
N ARG A 472 35.20 8.09 14.40
CA ARG A 472 35.62 9.03 13.35
C ARG A 472 35.17 8.56 11.96
N VAL A 473 35.23 7.26 11.68
CA VAL A 473 34.71 6.69 10.43
C VAL A 473 33.20 6.84 10.34
N ALA A 474 32.46 6.67 11.45
CA ALA A 474 31.01 6.86 11.48
C ALA A 474 30.57 8.31 11.19
N LEU A 475 31.45 9.29 11.43
CA LEU A 475 31.23 10.71 11.09
C LEU A 475 31.61 11.09 9.64
N GLN A 476 32.09 10.14 8.82
CA GLN A 476 32.47 10.41 7.43
C GLN A 476 31.36 10.02 6.44
N SER A 477 31.14 10.87 5.43
CA SER A 477 30.29 10.54 4.29
C SER A 477 30.97 9.52 3.36
N THR A 478 30.28 8.44 3.02
CA THR A 478 30.72 7.38 2.10
C THR A 478 29.63 7.06 1.06
N ALA A 479 29.96 6.29 0.02
CA ALA A 479 28.99 5.91 -1.00
C ALA A 479 27.78 5.09 -0.47
N ARG A 480 27.95 4.40 0.67
CA ARG A 480 26.86 3.66 1.34
C ARG A 480 26.19 4.45 2.46
N GLN A 481 26.81 5.56 2.88
CA GLN A 481 26.36 6.36 4.00
C GLN A 481 26.62 7.83 3.66
N PRO A 482 25.72 8.47 2.90
CA PRO A 482 25.96 9.80 2.35
C PRO A 482 26.06 10.89 3.42
N LEU A 483 25.48 10.65 4.60
CA LEU A 483 25.46 11.56 5.74
C LEU A 483 26.19 10.94 6.96
N PRO A 484 26.88 11.75 7.79
CA PRO A 484 27.45 11.30 9.07
C PRO A 484 26.41 10.66 10.02
N ASN A 485 26.81 9.69 10.84
CA ASN A 485 25.90 9.05 11.81
C ASN A 485 26.07 9.66 13.22
N TRP A 486 25.52 10.87 13.41
CA TRP A 486 25.63 11.60 14.68
C TRP A 486 25.00 10.88 15.87
N ARG A 487 23.85 10.21 15.70
CA ARG A 487 23.13 9.54 16.81
C ARG A 487 23.89 8.32 17.31
N LEU A 488 24.43 7.50 16.41
CA LEU A 488 25.29 6.36 16.79
C LEU A 488 26.50 6.82 17.60
N VAL A 489 27.16 7.90 17.15
CA VAL A 489 28.37 8.43 17.80
C VAL A 489 28.02 9.04 19.16
N ARG A 490 26.96 9.84 19.25
CA ARG A 490 26.42 10.40 20.50
C ARG A 490 26.15 9.28 21.51
N ALA A 491 25.35 8.28 21.14
CA ALA A 491 24.95 7.20 22.04
C ALA A 491 26.14 6.34 22.48
N SER A 492 27.08 6.06 21.57
CA SER A 492 28.29 5.29 21.88
C SER A 492 29.20 6.03 22.86
N LEU A 493 29.40 7.34 22.68
CA LEU A 493 30.20 8.17 23.58
C LEU A 493 29.52 8.41 24.92
N GLU A 494 28.22 8.66 24.93
CA GLU A 494 27.41 8.83 26.15
C GLU A 494 27.55 7.61 27.07
N ALA A 495 27.29 6.42 26.52
CA ALA A 495 27.35 5.16 27.25
C ALA A 495 28.77 4.83 27.73
N ASN A 496 29.77 4.99 26.85
CA ASN A 496 31.17 4.76 27.20
C ASN A 496 31.64 5.71 28.30
N ASN A 497 31.43 7.01 28.15
CA ASN A 497 31.90 8.00 29.13
C ASN A 497 31.15 7.88 30.47
N ALA A 498 29.86 7.52 30.46
CA ALA A 498 29.11 7.22 31.69
C ALA A 498 29.70 6.03 32.46
N GLN A 499 30.01 4.95 31.73
CA GLN A 499 30.60 3.74 32.31
C GLN A 499 32.00 4.04 32.86
N GLN A 500 32.86 4.67 32.07
CA GLN A 500 34.22 5.01 32.49
C GLN A 500 34.23 5.97 33.68
N ALA A 501 33.37 6.99 33.70
CA ALA A 501 33.22 7.87 34.85
C ALA A 501 32.90 7.09 36.14
N GLY A 502 31.95 6.15 36.08
CA GLY A 502 31.59 5.32 37.24
C GLY A 502 32.73 4.42 37.73
N GLU A 503 33.49 3.82 36.81
CA GLU A 503 34.64 2.98 37.17
C GLU A 503 35.78 3.80 37.79
N ILE A 504 36.05 5.00 37.26
CA ILE A 504 37.11 5.89 37.73
C ILE A 504 36.74 6.54 39.08
N GLU A 505 35.48 6.92 39.30
CA GLU A 505 35.00 7.42 40.59
C GLU A 505 35.18 6.38 41.70
N GLN A 506 34.85 5.11 41.43
CA GLN A 506 35.07 4.02 42.38
C GLN A 506 36.56 3.86 42.71
N LEU A 507 37.43 4.02 41.71
CA LEU A 507 38.88 4.01 41.93
C LEU A 507 39.34 5.22 42.75
N ALA A 508 38.84 6.42 42.46
CA ALA A 508 39.13 7.63 43.22
C ALA A 508 38.75 7.46 44.71
N ASP A 509 37.59 6.86 44.99
CA ASP A 509 37.14 6.57 46.36
C ASP A 509 38.03 5.56 47.09
N VAL A 510 38.62 4.59 46.37
CA VAL A 510 39.61 3.67 46.93
C VAL A 510 40.91 4.41 47.25
N LEU A 511 41.43 5.20 46.32
CA LEU A 511 42.69 5.95 46.48
C LEU A 511 42.59 7.01 47.59
N ARG A 512 41.44 7.69 47.70
CA ARG A 512 41.17 8.65 48.77
C ARG A 512 41.17 7.99 50.15
N ARG A 513 40.66 6.77 50.26
CA ARG A 513 40.74 5.98 51.50
C ARG A 513 42.17 5.57 51.83
N TRP A 514 43.00 5.28 50.82
CA TRP A 514 44.40 4.92 51.03
C TRP A 514 45.23 6.08 51.59
N GLU A 515 44.97 7.31 51.15
CA GLU A 515 45.67 8.50 51.64
C GLU A 515 45.51 8.69 53.16
N ILE A 516 44.34 8.33 53.70
CA ILE A 516 43.95 8.57 55.10
C ILE A 516 44.31 7.37 56.00
N ASP A 517 44.40 6.16 55.45
CA ASP A 517 44.61 4.94 56.23
C ASP A 517 46.10 4.75 56.64
N PRO A 518 46.43 4.78 57.95
CA PRO A 518 47.80 4.62 58.42
C PRO A 518 48.39 3.23 58.15
N SER A 519 47.55 2.22 57.87
CA SER A 519 47.96 0.83 57.61
C SER A 519 48.50 0.58 56.19
N ILE A 520 48.31 1.54 55.28
CA ILE A 520 48.81 1.51 53.91
C ILE A 520 50.30 1.92 53.87
N PRO A 521 51.18 1.25 53.10
CA PRO A 521 52.58 1.65 52.94
C PRO A 521 52.75 3.10 52.46
N VAL A 522 53.78 3.78 52.94
CA VAL A 522 54.02 5.21 52.62
C VAL A 522 54.15 5.42 51.11
N GLU A 523 54.83 4.51 50.43
CA GLU A 523 55.04 4.51 48.98
C GLU A 523 53.72 4.44 48.20
N ALA A 524 52.73 3.70 48.72
CA ALA A 524 51.41 3.58 48.11
C ALA A 524 50.52 4.80 48.41
N ARG A 525 50.67 5.43 49.58
CA ARG A 525 49.99 6.69 49.91
C ARG A 525 50.51 7.86 49.09
N ASP A 526 51.83 7.97 48.93
CA ASP A 526 52.46 9.03 48.14
C ASP A 526 52.09 8.90 46.64
N TRP A 527 52.04 7.67 46.11
CA TRP A 527 51.55 7.41 44.76
C TRP A 527 50.07 7.75 44.59
N ALA A 528 49.22 7.32 45.54
CA ALA A 528 47.79 7.65 45.52
C ALA A 528 47.57 9.18 45.54
N ALA A 529 48.27 9.91 46.40
CA ALA A 529 48.21 11.38 46.48
C ALA A 529 48.70 12.06 45.19
N GLY A 530 49.66 11.47 44.48
CA GLY A 530 50.16 12.00 43.20
C GLY A 530 49.20 11.80 42.03
N VAL A 531 48.48 10.67 41.99
CA VAL A 531 47.62 10.29 40.86
C VAL A 531 46.15 10.74 41.05
N LEU A 532 45.68 10.82 42.30
CA LEU A 532 44.28 11.13 42.64
C LEU A 532 43.73 12.40 41.97
N PRO A 533 44.42 13.56 41.94
CA PRO A 533 43.88 14.76 41.31
C PRO A 533 43.60 14.61 39.81
N GLY A 534 44.44 13.85 39.11
CA GLY A 534 44.25 13.56 37.68
C GLY A 534 43.07 12.63 37.43
N ILE A 535 42.90 11.61 38.27
CA ILE A 535 41.78 10.66 38.24
C ILE A 535 40.45 11.35 38.57
N GLU A 536 40.42 12.23 39.58
CA GLU A 536 39.20 12.98 39.94
C GLU A 536 38.81 13.98 38.85
N SER A 537 39.77 14.70 38.27
CA SER A 537 39.51 15.65 37.18
C SER A 537 38.91 14.95 35.97
N ILE A 538 39.45 13.79 35.57
CA ILE A 538 38.96 13.08 34.39
C ILE A 538 37.59 12.43 34.62
N ALA A 539 37.32 11.94 35.83
CA ALA A 539 36.00 11.43 36.20
C ALA A 539 34.91 12.52 36.06
N ILE A 540 35.20 13.73 36.54
CA ILE A 540 34.31 14.89 36.41
C ILE A 540 34.10 15.26 34.94
N GLU A 541 35.18 15.32 34.15
CA GLU A 541 35.10 15.63 32.71
C GLU A 541 34.26 14.60 31.94
N LEU A 542 34.47 13.30 32.20
CA LEU A 542 33.72 12.22 31.56
C LEU A 542 32.24 12.25 31.93
N ARG A 543 31.90 12.42 33.22
CA ARG A 543 30.51 12.54 33.66
C ARG A 543 29.82 13.76 33.06
N ALA A 544 30.47 14.93 33.12
CA ALA A 544 29.94 16.15 32.52
C ALA A 544 29.73 16.03 31.00
N SER A 545 30.63 15.33 30.30
CA SER A 545 30.48 15.09 28.86
C SER A 545 29.31 14.14 28.56
N SER A 546 29.13 13.07 29.34
CA SER A 546 28.05 12.12 29.19
C SER A 546 26.68 12.76 29.47
N ASP A 547 26.56 13.54 30.55
CA ASP A 547 25.33 14.28 30.89
C ASP A 547 24.96 15.32 29.82
N ALA A 548 25.97 15.93 29.19
CA ALA A 548 25.75 16.85 28.08
C ALA A 548 25.28 16.14 26.81
N LEU A 549 25.71 14.90 26.56
CA LEU A 549 25.26 14.10 25.41
C LEU A 549 23.87 13.49 25.62
N SER A 550 23.52 13.11 26.85
CA SER A 550 22.21 12.51 27.18
C SER A 550 21.04 13.50 26.99
N THR A 551 21.30 14.78 27.22
CA THR A 551 20.31 15.86 27.04
C THR A 551 20.37 16.54 25.67
N LEU A 552 21.38 16.23 24.85
CA LEU A 552 21.66 16.93 23.59
C LEU A 552 20.47 16.87 22.62
N GLU A 553 19.91 15.69 22.42
CA GLU A 553 18.82 15.47 21.47
C GLU A 553 17.51 16.14 21.92
N SER A 554 17.24 16.15 23.23
CA SER A 554 16.07 16.84 23.80
C SER A 554 16.17 18.37 23.76
N THR A 555 17.39 18.91 23.77
CA THR A 555 17.62 20.37 23.82
C THR A 555 17.89 20.97 22.45
N HIS A 556 18.48 20.20 21.54
CA HIS A 556 18.88 20.60 20.19
C HIS A 556 18.56 19.44 19.23
N PRO A 557 17.28 19.22 18.87
CA PRO A 557 16.89 18.17 17.94
C PRO A 557 17.57 18.40 16.57
N LEU A 558 18.08 17.32 15.97
CA LEU A 558 18.83 17.35 14.71
C LEU A 558 18.15 16.44 13.69
N ASP A 559 17.35 17.03 12.80
CA ASP A 559 16.56 16.33 11.79
C ASP A 559 17.47 15.57 10.81
N ALA A 560 18.59 16.19 10.42
CA ALA A 560 19.60 15.58 9.55
C ALA A 560 20.14 14.26 10.10
N ALA A 561 20.21 14.10 11.43
CA ALA A 561 20.67 12.86 12.04
C ALA A 561 19.63 11.73 11.99
N ILE A 562 18.34 12.08 12.08
CA ILE A 562 17.23 11.13 11.91
C ILE A 562 17.16 10.65 10.46
N VAL A 563 17.31 11.57 9.51
CA VAL A 563 17.35 11.27 8.08
C VAL A 563 18.57 10.40 7.74
N ALA A 564 19.75 10.75 8.26
CA ALA A 564 20.99 9.99 8.03
C ALA A 564 20.88 8.53 8.47
N GLU A 565 20.32 8.30 9.66
CA GLU A 565 20.07 6.95 10.19
C GLU A 565 19.09 6.17 9.30
N SER A 566 18.03 6.82 8.83
CA SER A 566 17.00 6.18 8.02
C SER A 566 17.47 5.86 6.59
N ILE A 567 18.23 6.75 5.95
CA ILE A 567 18.85 6.50 4.64
C ILE A 567 19.83 5.33 4.72
N ALA A 568 20.61 5.24 5.81
CA ALA A 568 21.52 4.11 6.01
C ALA A 568 20.78 2.77 6.16
N ALA A 569 19.51 2.79 6.58
CA ALA A 569 18.66 1.62 6.70
C ALA A 569 18.01 1.18 5.37
N GLY A 570 18.02 2.02 4.33
CA GLY A 570 17.52 1.70 2.98
C GLY A 570 16.53 2.73 2.43
N ASP A 571 15.47 2.26 1.77
CA ASP A 571 14.39 3.08 1.24
C ASP A 571 13.81 3.99 2.34
N VAL A 572 13.44 5.22 2.02
CA VAL A 572 12.91 6.18 3.00
C VAL A 572 12.01 7.24 2.35
N ALA A 573 10.97 7.68 3.04
CA ALA A 573 10.26 8.92 2.72
C ALA A 573 10.60 10.01 3.73
N ILE A 574 10.90 11.20 3.22
CA ILE A 574 11.14 12.40 4.00
C ILE A 574 9.94 13.32 3.77
N VAL A 575 9.32 13.78 4.85
CA VAL A 575 8.22 14.74 4.82
C VAL A 575 8.66 15.97 5.60
N ASP A 576 8.85 17.07 4.90
CA ASP A 576 9.21 18.36 5.47
C ASP A 576 7.97 19.23 5.58
N GLY A 577 7.79 19.89 6.72
CA GLY A 577 6.76 20.91 6.91
C GLY A 577 7.29 22.11 7.71
N PRO A 578 6.51 23.19 7.86
CA PRO A 578 6.94 24.39 8.59
C PRO A 578 7.33 24.14 10.06
N ALA A 579 6.82 23.08 10.68
CA ALA A 579 7.08 22.72 12.06
C ALA A 579 8.30 21.80 12.25
N GLY A 580 8.87 21.24 11.17
CA GLY A 580 10.02 20.34 11.21
C GLY A 580 9.98 19.24 10.15
N THR A 581 10.96 18.35 10.21
CA THR A 581 11.11 17.21 9.30
C THR A 581 10.67 15.92 9.97
N THR A 582 10.04 15.03 9.22
CA THR A 582 9.72 13.69 9.70
C THR A 582 10.10 12.64 8.66
N VAL A 583 10.60 11.52 9.16
CA VAL A 583 11.16 10.46 8.32
C VAL A 583 10.36 9.18 8.53
N ILE A 584 10.01 8.54 7.41
CA ILE A 584 9.28 7.29 7.34
C ILE A 584 10.21 6.26 6.67
N PRO A 585 10.69 5.26 7.41
CA PRO A 585 11.54 4.23 6.82
C PRO A 585 10.75 3.37 5.82
N GLY A 586 11.44 2.82 4.82
CA GLY A 586 10.85 2.11 3.70
C GLY A 586 10.04 0.90 4.10
N TRP A 587 10.40 0.21 5.18
CA TRP A 587 9.59 -0.89 5.73
C TRP A 587 8.22 -0.45 6.26
N GLN A 588 7.99 0.85 6.54
CA GLN A 588 6.66 1.38 6.88
C GLN A 588 5.86 1.78 5.63
N LEU A 589 6.53 2.19 4.56
CA LEU A 589 5.89 2.47 3.26
C LEU A 589 5.55 1.18 2.52
N PHE A 590 6.41 0.19 2.72
CA PHE A 590 6.40 -1.14 2.14
C PHE A 590 6.57 -2.17 3.26
N PRO A 591 5.53 -2.45 4.06
CA PRO A 591 5.59 -3.48 5.09
C PRO A 591 6.15 -4.78 4.53
N ALA A 592 7.42 -5.05 4.85
CA ALA A 592 8.01 -6.36 4.62
C ALA A 592 7.39 -7.24 5.69
N SER A 593 6.46 -8.11 5.29
CA SER A 593 5.96 -9.11 6.20
C SER A 593 7.06 -10.12 6.52
N ALA A 594 7.89 -9.79 7.49
CA ALA A 594 8.84 -10.71 8.08
C ALA A 594 8.07 -11.69 8.96
N VAL A 595 7.95 -12.94 8.50
CA VAL A 595 7.91 -14.08 9.41
C VAL A 595 9.11 -14.96 9.07
N ARG A 596 9.94 -15.21 10.09
CA ARG A 596 10.97 -16.24 10.08
C ARG A 596 10.31 -17.59 9.86
N GLU A 597 10.73 -18.33 8.83
CA GLU A 597 10.73 -19.80 8.89
C GLU A 597 12.17 -20.31 8.91
N GLY A 598 12.45 -21.14 9.92
CA GLY A 598 13.62 -22.00 9.91
C GLY A 598 13.38 -23.17 8.96
N GLY A 599 14.30 -23.37 8.03
CA GLY A 599 14.40 -24.61 7.23
C GLY A 599 14.14 -24.41 5.74
N GLU A 600 15.22 -24.62 4.97
CA GLU A 600 15.23 -24.88 3.52
C GLU A 600 14.62 -23.82 2.57
N GLY A 601 15.43 -22.80 2.31
CA GLY A 601 15.81 -22.38 0.96
C GLY A 601 14.73 -22.36 -0.13
N THR A 602 13.83 -21.38 -0.07
CA THR A 602 13.16 -20.85 -1.26
C THR A 602 13.05 -19.34 -1.12
N VAL A 603 13.50 -18.60 -2.14
CA VAL A 603 13.37 -17.14 -2.25
C VAL A 603 12.18 -16.88 -3.17
N VAL A 604 11.10 -16.27 -2.69
CA VAL A 604 9.94 -15.87 -3.53
C VAL A 604 9.57 -14.40 -3.26
N GLY A 605 9.11 -13.73 -4.31
CA GLY A 605 9.05 -12.27 -4.44
C GLY A 605 7.95 -11.56 -3.65
N PHE A 606 8.26 -10.34 -3.24
CA PHE A 606 7.48 -9.47 -2.37
C PHE A 606 6.25 -8.83 -3.07
N ASP A 607 5.06 -8.96 -2.48
CA ASP A 607 3.94 -8.01 -2.72
C ASP A 607 4.05 -6.89 -1.70
N ARG A 608 4.92 -5.93 -2.00
CA ARG A 608 5.00 -4.69 -1.24
C ARG A 608 3.76 -3.86 -1.57
N ARG A 609 2.62 -4.08 -0.91
CA ARG A 609 1.48 -3.16 -1.09
C ARG A 609 1.87 -1.80 -0.52
N PHE A 610 1.81 -0.77 -1.36
CA PHE A 610 2.13 0.59 -0.96
C PHE A 610 1.08 1.11 0.02
N GLN A 611 1.46 1.24 1.30
CA GLN A 611 0.67 1.95 2.32
C GLN A 611 1.05 3.43 2.41
N GLY A 612 1.80 3.93 1.41
CA GLY A 612 2.46 5.23 1.54
C GLY A 612 1.51 6.42 1.62
N GLU A 613 0.31 6.42 1.02
CA GLU A 613 -0.64 7.53 1.23
C GLU A 613 -0.94 7.72 2.72
N GLU A 614 -1.35 6.66 3.42
CA GLU A 614 -1.76 6.74 4.83
C GLU A 614 -0.59 7.12 5.73
N THR A 615 0.59 6.53 5.51
CA THR A 615 1.78 6.83 6.30
C THR A 615 2.27 8.27 6.04
N LEU A 616 2.23 8.75 4.79
CA LEU A 616 2.60 10.12 4.43
C LEU A 616 1.59 11.13 4.99
N VAL A 617 0.29 10.87 4.87
CA VAL A 617 -0.77 11.73 5.42
C VAL A 617 -0.69 11.79 6.94
N SER A 618 -0.45 10.66 7.60
CA SER A 618 -0.27 10.60 9.06
C SER A 618 0.95 11.42 9.49
N ALA A 619 2.06 11.36 8.73
CA ALA A 619 3.24 12.17 8.96
C ALA A 619 2.96 13.68 8.79
N ILE A 620 2.24 14.08 7.73
CA ILE A 620 1.83 15.48 7.51
C ILE A 620 0.95 15.97 8.67
N ARG A 621 -0.03 15.18 9.09
CA ARG A 621 -0.90 15.52 10.22
C ARG A 621 -0.13 15.62 11.53
N ALA A 622 0.77 14.67 11.81
CA ALA A 622 1.60 14.71 13.01
C ALA A 622 2.45 16.00 13.06
N LEU A 623 3.07 16.38 11.94
CA LEU A 623 3.82 17.65 11.85
C LEU A 623 2.94 18.89 12.02
N ARG A 624 1.67 18.85 11.58
CA ARG A 624 0.72 19.94 11.76
C ARG A 624 0.21 20.06 13.20
N ILE A 625 0.02 18.93 13.89
CA ILE A 625 -0.46 18.86 15.28
C ILE A 625 0.66 19.24 16.26
N GLY A 626 1.91 18.84 15.98
CA GLY A 626 3.06 19.08 16.86
C GLY A 626 3.19 17.99 17.92
N ASP A 627 2.82 18.30 19.16
CA ASP A 627 2.96 17.39 20.31
C ASP A 627 1.90 16.26 20.26
N MET A 628 2.32 15.08 19.78
CA MET A 628 1.46 13.89 19.71
C MET A 628 1.01 13.41 21.11
N PRO A 629 -0.20 12.83 21.24
CA PRO A 629 -0.67 12.33 22.52
C PRO A 629 0.20 11.20 23.08
N GLN A 630 0.22 11.12 24.41
CA GLN A 630 0.83 10.05 25.15
C GLN A 630 -0.21 8.96 25.43
N VAL A 631 0.18 7.70 25.25
CA VAL A 631 -0.60 6.52 25.64
C VAL A 631 0.12 5.84 26.78
N VAL A 632 -0.55 5.74 27.93
CA VAL A 632 -0.02 5.04 29.09
C VAL A 632 -0.73 3.70 29.23
N PHE A 633 0.01 2.61 29.07
CA PHE A 633 -0.50 1.27 29.34
C PHE A 633 -0.48 1.01 30.85
N VAL A 634 -1.65 0.74 31.42
CA VAL A 634 -1.87 0.50 32.85
C VAL A 634 -2.24 -0.96 33.07
N HIS A 635 -1.42 -1.70 33.82
CA HIS A 635 -1.64 -3.12 34.11
C HIS A 635 -1.05 -3.54 35.46
N SER A 636 -1.40 -4.73 35.93
CA SER A 636 -0.92 -5.31 37.19
C SER A 636 0.14 -6.42 37.03
N GLU A 637 0.48 -6.78 35.79
CA GLU A 637 1.44 -7.85 35.48
C GLU A 637 2.85 -7.60 36.02
N ASP A 638 3.54 -8.67 36.45
CA ASP A 638 4.87 -8.62 37.06
C ASP A 638 5.99 -8.14 36.14
N ARG A 639 5.76 -8.25 34.83
CA ARG A 639 6.71 -7.96 33.77
C ARG A 639 6.02 -7.02 32.79
N SER A 640 6.81 -6.12 32.19
CA SER A 640 6.34 -5.19 31.18
C SER A 640 5.57 -5.92 30.05
N LEU A 641 4.42 -5.38 29.68
CA LEU A 641 3.62 -5.85 28.55
C LEU A 641 4.00 -5.17 27.23
N LEU A 642 4.91 -4.20 27.26
CA LEU A 642 5.39 -3.46 26.08
C LEU A 642 6.61 -4.09 25.40
N ARG A 643 7.11 -5.22 25.91
CA ARG A 643 8.25 -5.97 25.36
C ARG A 643 7.77 -7.28 24.77
N ASP A 644 8.16 -7.56 23.53
CA ASP A 644 7.83 -8.81 22.83
C ASP A 644 8.20 -10.05 23.66
N ARG A 645 7.33 -11.05 23.66
CA ARG A 645 7.55 -12.36 24.28
C ARG A 645 7.28 -13.48 23.29
N ASP A 646 7.86 -14.64 23.55
CA ASP A 646 7.71 -15.81 22.67
C ASP A 646 6.30 -16.42 22.68
N ASP A 647 5.49 -16.14 23.72
CA ASP A 647 4.11 -16.63 23.85
C ASP A 647 3.06 -15.71 23.21
N GLY A 648 3.42 -14.46 22.88
CA GLY A 648 2.53 -13.47 22.28
C GLY A 648 1.38 -13.02 23.19
N LEU A 649 1.46 -13.29 24.50
CA LEU A 649 0.45 -12.94 25.50
C LEU A 649 0.65 -11.55 26.11
N GLU A 650 1.45 -10.71 25.46
CA GLU A 650 1.68 -9.30 25.75
C GLU A 650 0.96 -8.36 24.76
N VAL A 651 1.01 -7.04 24.98
CA VAL A 651 0.38 -6.02 24.11
C VAL A 651 1.39 -5.23 23.27
N ALA A 652 2.62 -5.73 23.15
CA ALA A 652 3.71 -5.09 22.44
C ALA A 652 3.37 -4.82 20.95
N GLY A 653 2.62 -5.70 20.30
CA GLY A 653 2.12 -5.48 18.94
C GLY A 653 1.29 -4.20 18.79
N VAL A 654 0.36 -3.95 19.71
CA VAL A 654 -0.45 -2.72 19.74
C VAL A 654 0.40 -1.51 20.11
N ALA A 655 1.28 -1.64 21.09
CA ALA A 655 2.20 -0.57 21.48
C ALA A 655 3.10 -0.13 20.31
N ASN A 656 3.63 -1.09 19.54
CA ASN A 656 4.44 -0.81 18.36
C ASN A 656 3.61 -0.17 17.24
N ALA A 657 2.36 -0.59 17.07
CA ALA A 657 1.45 0.04 16.12
C ALA A 657 1.18 1.52 16.47
N LEU A 658 0.96 1.83 17.75
CA LEU A 658 0.78 3.19 18.25
C LEU A 658 2.06 4.03 18.10
N ARG A 659 3.24 3.49 18.42
CA ARG A 659 4.54 4.16 18.16
C ARG A 659 4.74 4.45 16.67
N THR A 660 4.33 3.51 15.81
CA THR A 660 4.39 3.70 14.35
C THR A 660 3.48 4.86 13.92
N ALA A 661 2.28 4.95 14.53
CA ALA A 661 1.37 6.08 14.38
C ALA A 661 1.81 7.34 15.17
N ARG A 662 3.07 7.38 15.64
CA ARG A 662 3.72 8.51 16.34
C ARG A 662 3.14 8.87 17.72
N PHE A 663 2.32 8.02 18.31
CA PHE A 663 1.96 8.18 19.72
C PHE A 663 3.16 7.90 20.61
N GLU A 664 3.35 8.72 21.64
CA GLU A 664 4.31 8.40 22.69
C GLU A 664 3.72 7.29 23.55
N VAL A 665 4.48 6.23 23.82
CA VAL A 665 3.99 5.08 24.59
C VAL A 665 4.78 4.95 25.89
N ALA A 666 4.08 5.00 27.01
CA ALA A 666 4.61 4.81 28.36
C ALA A 666 3.88 3.67 29.09
N GLU A 667 4.44 3.23 30.22
CA GLU A 667 3.93 2.15 31.05
C GLU A 667 3.71 2.64 32.49
N TRP A 668 2.63 2.20 33.12
CA TRP A 668 2.36 2.44 34.53
C TRP A 668 1.87 1.15 35.20
N ILE A 669 2.54 0.75 36.29
CA ILE A 669 2.17 -0.41 37.08
C ILE A 669 1.77 0.09 38.48
N PRO A 670 0.46 0.26 38.75
CA PRO A 670 -0.03 0.76 40.04
C PRO A 670 0.53 -0.05 41.22
N GLY A 671 0.99 0.65 42.25
CA GLY A 671 1.61 0.05 43.44
C GLY A 671 3.09 -0.32 43.30
N ARG A 672 3.68 -0.24 42.10
CA ARG A 672 5.09 -0.60 41.85
C ARG A 672 5.92 0.48 41.20
N THR A 673 5.34 1.21 40.24
CA THR A 673 5.98 2.36 39.60
C THR A 673 5.22 3.63 39.92
N ASP A 674 5.91 4.76 39.93
CA ASP A 674 5.27 6.06 40.03
C ASP A 674 4.39 6.33 38.80
N ARG A 675 3.29 7.06 38.99
CA ARG A 675 2.43 7.51 37.89
C ARG A 675 3.29 8.40 36.96
N PRO A 676 3.35 8.13 35.65
CA PRO A 676 4.09 8.95 34.71
C PRO A 676 3.68 10.43 34.81
N ALA A 677 4.65 11.33 34.68
CA ALA A 677 4.39 12.76 34.71
C ALA A 677 3.54 13.16 33.49
N VAL A 678 2.36 13.70 33.74
CA VAL A 678 1.49 14.25 32.69
C VAL A 678 2.08 15.57 32.24
N ASP A 679 2.50 15.65 30.98
CA ASP A 679 2.97 16.90 30.38
C ASP A 679 1.75 17.74 29.95
N PRO A 680 1.58 18.97 30.48
CA PRO A 680 0.43 19.83 30.17
C PRO A 680 0.26 20.17 28.69
N ARG A 681 1.29 19.97 27.86
CA ARG A 681 1.25 20.26 26.42
C ARG A 681 0.63 19.14 25.59
N ARG A 682 0.58 17.91 26.11
CA ARG A 682 0.09 16.73 25.39
C ARG A 682 -1.10 16.10 26.11
N ARG A 683 -2.06 15.57 25.35
CA ARG A 683 -3.15 14.75 25.89
C ARG A 683 -2.60 13.39 26.29
N THR A 684 -3.03 12.87 27.44
CA THR A 684 -2.69 11.50 27.87
C THR A 684 -3.92 10.61 27.79
N VAL A 685 -3.81 9.46 27.11
CA VAL A 685 -4.83 8.41 27.03
C VAL A 685 -4.39 7.22 27.87
N TRP A 686 -5.29 6.72 28.71
CA TRP A 686 -5.00 5.62 29.63
C TRP A 686 -5.55 4.31 29.06
N PHE A 687 -4.66 3.41 28.66
CA PHE A 687 -5.00 2.09 28.12
C PHE A 687 -4.94 1.06 29.25
N ILE A 688 -6.09 0.62 29.73
CA ILE A 688 -6.22 -0.26 30.89
C ILE A 688 -6.33 -1.71 30.44
N SER A 689 -5.36 -2.52 30.85
CA SER A 689 -5.31 -3.96 30.58
C SER A 689 -5.43 -4.74 31.90
N PRO A 690 -6.57 -5.37 32.18
CA PRO A 690 -6.71 -6.24 33.34
C PRO A 690 -5.88 -7.52 33.17
N PRO A 691 -5.61 -8.27 34.26
CA PRO A 691 -4.87 -9.52 34.19
C PRO A 691 -5.58 -10.55 33.30
N LEU A 692 -4.81 -11.19 32.41
CA LEU A 692 -5.35 -12.12 31.39
C LEU A 692 -5.80 -13.46 31.98
N GLN A 693 -5.17 -13.89 33.07
CA GLN A 693 -5.50 -15.11 33.80
C GLN A 693 -5.61 -14.81 35.28
N ARG A 694 -6.83 -14.93 35.81
CA ARG A 694 -7.07 -14.82 37.24
C ARG A 694 -6.77 -16.16 37.91
N SER A 695 -5.79 -16.18 38.81
CA SER A 695 -5.31 -17.38 39.49
C SER A 695 -6.16 -17.78 40.72
N GLY A 696 -7.16 -16.98 41.12
CA GLY A 696 -8.00 -17.23 42.30
C GLY A 696 -9.38 -16.54 42.30
N LEU A 697 -10.15 -16.77 43.37
CA LEU A 697 -11.48 -16.17 43.63
C LEU A 697 -11.41 -14.91 44.52
N GLU A 698 -10.22 -14.36 44.72
CA GLU A 698 -9.92 -13.15 45.49
C GLU A 698 -9.03 -12.22 44.65
N TYR A 699 -9.11 -10.92 44.89
CA TYR A 699 -8.23 -9.92 44.28
C TYR A 699 -6.86 -9.98 44.96
N ASP A 700 -5.79 -10.07 44.18
CA ASP A 700 -4.47 -9.80 44.72
C ASP A 700 -4.28 -8.27 44.92
N GLU A 701 -3.28 -7.88 45.70
CA GLU A 701 -3.03 -6.47 46.01
C GLU A 701 -2.75 -5.62 44.75
N ASN A 702 -2.20 -6.23 43.70
CA ASN A 702 -1.87 -5.56 42.45
C ASN A 702 -3.12 -5.33 41.58
N GLU A 703 -4.03 -6.30 41.50
CA GLU A 703 -5.32 -6.22 40.81
C GLU A 703 -6.22 -5.20 41.52
N GLN A 704 -6.21 -5.16 42.86
CA GLN A 704 -6.93 -4.15 43.62
C GLN A 704 -6.36 -2.75 43.36
N ALA A 705 -5.03 -2.57 43.35
CA ALA A 705 -4.41 -1.30 43.03
C ALA A 705 -4.73 -0.82 41.60
N LEU A 706 -4.80 -1.74 40.64
CA LEU A 706 -5.21 -1.44 39.27
C LEU A 706 -6.70 -1.02 39.19
N LEU A 707 -7.58 -1.71 39.90
CA LEU A 707 -9.00 -1.38 39.95
C LEU A 707 -9.23 0.01 40.59
N ASP A 708 -8.55 0.30 41.70
CA ASP A 708 -8.63 1.59 42.38
C ASP A 708 -8.10 2.72 41.48
N ALA A 709 -6.98 2.49 40.78
CA ALA A 709 -6.44 3.43 39.79
C ALA A 709 -7.41 3.65 38.62
N THR A 710 -8.05 2.59 38.13
CA THR A 710 -9.04 2.66 37.05
C THR A 710 -10.26 3.49 37.46
N ALA A 711 -10.81 3.23 38.64
CA ALA A 711 -11.95 3.98 39.17
C ALA A 711 -11.60 5.46 39.39
N ALA A 712 -10.38 5.76 39.85
CA ALA A 712 -9.89 7.13 40.00
C ALA A 712 -9.79 7.85 38.65
N LEU A 713 -9.18 7.24 37.62
CA LEU A 713 -9.07 7.83 36.28
C LEU A 713 -10.45 8.13 35.67
N ILE A 714 -11.40 7.20 35.80
CA ILE A 714 -12.78 7.41 35.32
C ILE A 714 -13.48 8.52 36.12
N ALA A 715 -13.26 8.62 37.43
CA ALA A 715 -13.82 9.69 38.25
C ALA A 715 -13.19 11.07 37.94
N GLU A 716 -11.90 11.10 37.60
CA GLU A 716 -11.13 12.30 37.19
C GLU A 716 -11.55 12.84 35.81
N GLY A 717 -12.33 12.09 35.03
CA GLY A 717 -12.72 12.50 33.69
C GLY A 717 -11.66 12.23 32.62
N GLU A 718 -10.62 11.47 32.95
CA GLU A 718 -9.53 11.13 32.03
C GLU A 718 -10.04 10.27 30.85
N PRO A 719 -9.45 10.40 29.66
CA PRO A 719 -9.82 9.57 28.51
C PRO A 719 -9.26 8.16 28.67
N VAL A 720 -10.16 7.18 28.76
CA VAL A 720 -9.83 5.79 29.13
C VAL A 720 -10.25 4.82 28.01
N LEU A 721 -9.32 3.93 27.64
CA LEU A 721 -9.63 2.69 26.93
C LEU A 721 -9.61 1.55 27.94
N LEU A 722 -10.78 0.99 28.23
CA LEU A 722 -10.98 -0.06 29.21
C LEU A 722 -11.18 -1.41 28.53
N THR A 723 -10.26 -2.34 28.76
CA THR A 723 -10.49 -3.76 28.43
C THR A 723 -11.12 -4.46 29.63
N VAL A 724 -12.15 -5.28 29.41
CA VAL A 724 -12.76 -6.11 30.45
C VAL A 724 -12.83 -7.56 29.97
N ALA A 725 -12.43 -8.48 30.84
CA ALA A 725 -12.43 -9.92 30.57
C ALA A 725 -13.52 -10.64 31.39
N ARG A 726 -13.82 -11.87 30.99
CA ARG A 726 -14.67 -12.79 31.75
C ARG A 726 -14.11 -13.05 33.15
N SER A 727 -15.00 -13.33 34.10
CA SER A 727 -14.66 -13.51 35.50
C SER A 727 -15.40 -14.70 36.12
N MET A 728 -14.70 -15.42 37.00
CA MET A 728 -15.28 -16.56 37.71
C MET A 728 -16.16 -16.13 38.90
N LEU A 729 -16.13 -14.86 39.31
CA LEU A 729 -16.86 -14.38 40.49
C LEU A 729 -18.39 -14.47 40.33
N PRO A 730 -19.00 -14.03 39.21
CA PRO A 730 -20.45 -14.15 39.04
C PRO A 730 -20.93 -15.60 39.08
N LEU A 731 -20.10 -16.55 38.61
CA LEU A 731 -20.40 -17.99 38.61
C LEU A 731 -20.47 -18.61 40.01
N VAL A 732 -19.89 -17.95 41.01
CA VAL A 732 -19.99 -18.33 42.43
C VAL A 732 -20.91 -17.40 43.22
N GLY A 733 -21.70 -16.56 42.53
CA GLY A 733 -22.66 -15.63 43.13
C GLY A 733 -22.03 -14.40 43.78
N LYS A 734 -20.79 -14.07 43.43
CA LYS A 734 -20.11 -12.84 43.88
C LYS A 734 -20.14 -11.78 42.76
N PRO A 735 -20.41 -10.50 43.06
CA PRO A 735 -20.30 -9.45 42.07
C PRO A 735 -18.83 -9.25 41.68
N ASP A 736 -18.60 -8.88 40.42
CA ASP A 736 -17.27 -8.52 39.92
C ASP A 736 -17.14 -7.00 39.78
N PRO A 737 -16.33 -6.33 40.60
CA PRO A 737 -16.03 -4.90 40.44
C PRO A 737 -15.68 -4.45 39.02
N TRP A 738 -15.02 -5.27 38.20
CA TRP A 738 -14.70 -4.93 36.81
C TRP A 738 -15.95 -4.76 35.94
N SER A 739 -17.04 -5.45 36.27
CA SER A 739 -18.33 -5.34 35.58
C SER A 739 -18.93 -3.95 35.71
N ALA A 740 -18.79 -3.33 36.89
CA ALA A 740 -19.46 -2.08 37.26
C ALA A 740 -18.53 -0.86 37.28
N VAL A 741 -17.24 -0.99 37.00
CA VAL A 741 -16.26 0.11 37.11
C VAL A 741 -16.60 1.30 36.20
N ALA A 742 -17.28 1.07 35.08
CA ALA A 742 -17.75 2.08 34.15
C ALA A 742 -19.26 2.40 34.28
N ALA A 743 -19.95 1.85 35.29
CA ALA A 743 -21.40 2.00 35.44
C ALA A 743 -21.83 3.46 35.67
N SER A 744 -20.96 4.31 36.24
CA SER A 744 -21.18 5.76 36.37
C SER A 744 -21.37 6.47 35.02
N LEU A 745 -20.83 5.87 33.94
CA LEU A 745 -20.94 6.33 32.56
C LEU A 745 -22.00 5.57 31.75
N GLY A 746 -22.84 4.74 32.41
CA GLY A 746 -23.94 4.01 31.77
C GLY A 746 -23.52 2.77 30.98
N VAL A 747 -22.29 2.26 31.23
CA VAL A 747 -21.75 1.05 30.60
C VAL A 747 -21.48 -0.01 31.67
N GLU A 748 -22.03 -1.20 31.48
CA GLU A 748 -21.78 -2.38 32.32
C GLU A 748 -21.32 -3.54 31.44
N VAL A 749 -20.33 -4.30 31.88
CA VAL A 749 -19.85 -5.49 31.14
C VAL A 749 -20.26 -6.75 31.89
N ASP A 750 -21.00 -7.65 31.25
CA ASP A 750 -21.49 -8.88 31.90
C ASP A 750 -20.38 -9.93 31.98
N THR A 751 -19.48 -9.79 32.95
CA THR A 751 -18.29 -10.66 33.10
C THR A 751 -18.62 -12.11 33.44
N GLY A 752 -19.87 -12.42 33.77
CA GLY A 752 -20.34 -13.78 34.04
C GLY A 752 -20.65 -14.59 32.78
N ARG A 753 -20.89 -13.91 31.64
CA ARG A 753 -21.38 -14.54 30.41
C ARG A 753 -20.43 -14.36 29.24
N VAL A 754 -20.42 -15.34 28.34
CA VAL A 754 -19.57 -15.32 27.13
C VAL A 754 -20.34 -15.79 25.90
N VAL A 755 -19.96 -15.36 24.71
CA VAL A 755 -20.60 -15.79 23.47
C VAL A 755 -19.85 -16.98 22.85
N PHE A 756 -20.55 -18.10 22.67
CA PHE A 756 -20.03 -19.32 22.03
C PHE A 756 -20.71 -19.62 20.69
N GLU A 757 -20.01 -20.35 19.82
CA GLU A 757 -20.52 -20.84 18.54
C GLU A 757 -20.29 -22.34 18.39
N TRP A 758 -21.32 -23.06 17.96
CA TRP A 758 -21.27 -24.51 17.76
C TRP A 758 -20.81 -24.84 16.33
N ILE A 759 -19.77 -25.67 16.19
CA ILE A 759 -19.27 -26.13 14.89
C ILE A 759 -19.64 -27.62 14.71
N PRO A 760 -20.52 -27.95 13.75
CA PRO A 760 -20.74 -29.33 13.33
C PRO A 760 -19.52 -29.83 12.54
N ASP A 761 -18.78 -30.81 13.08
CA ASP A 761 -17.71 -31.48 12.34
C ASP A 761 -18.22 -32.76 11.67
N ALA A 762 -17.76 -33.04 10.45
CA ALA A 762 -18.24 -34.13 9.60
C ALA A 762 -17.66 -35.52 9.95
N GLY A 763 -16.71 -35.61 10.89
CA GLY A 763 -16.01 -36.87 11.21
C GLY A 763 -15.66 -37.13 12.68
N GLU A 764 -15.34 -36.10 13.48
CA GLU A 764 -14.75 -36.29 14.83
C GLU A 764 -15.58 -35.76 16.01
N GLY A 765 -16.86 -35.43 15.77
CA GLY A 765 -17.79 -34.91 16.78
C GLY A 765 -17.75 -33.38 16.87
N ALA A 766 -18.85 -32.80 17.34
CA ALA A 766 -19.02 -31.35 17.36
C ALA A 766 -18.03 -30.65 18.31
N SER A 767 -17.59 -29.45 17.95
CA SER A 767 -16.70 -28.61 18.77
C SER A 767 -17.34 -27.25 19.07
N VAL A 768 -16.89 -26.63 20.16
CA VAL A 768 -17.33 -25.29 20.58
C VAL A 768 -16.24 -24.30 20.26
N ARG A 769 -16.59 -23.27 19.51
CA ARG A 769 -15.73 -22.13 19.23
C ARG A 769 -15.95 -21.06 20.30
N THR A 770 -14.88 -20.73 21.00
CA THR A 770 -14.86 -19.74 22.08
C THR A 770 -14.43 -18.34 21.61
N TRP A 771 -14.12 -18.19 20.32
CA TRP A 771 -13.70 -16.94 19.70
C TRP A 771 -14.65 -16.54 18.57
N GLN A 772 -14.67 -15.26 18.22
CA GLN A 772 -15.51 -14.70 17.17
C GLN A 772 -14.67 -13.84 16.25
N ALA A 773 -14.78 -14.09 14.94
CA ALA A 773 -14.30 -13.19 13.90
C ALA A 773 -15.46 -12.32 13.43
N ILE A 774 -15.31 -11.01 13.60
CA ILE A 774 -16.32 -10.01 13.25
C ILE A 774 -15.85 -9.28 12.00
N ASP A 775 -16.39 -9.69 10.85
CA ASP A 775 -16.05 -9.12 9.53
C ASP A 775 -16.96 -7.95 9.13
N ARG A 776 -18.11 -7.81 9.81
CA ARG A 776 -19.11 -6.78 9.52
C ARG A 776 -19.53 -6.06 10.79
N HIS A 777 -19.02 -4.85 10.92
CA HIS A 777 -19.37 -3.92 11.98
C HIS A 777 -20.78 -3.32 11.76
N PRO A 778 -21.38 -2.68 12.79
CA PRO A 778 -22.61 -1.91 12.64
C PRO A 778 -22.51 -0.82 11.57
N ASP A 779 -23.64 -0.42 10.99
CA ASP A 779 -23.66 0.73 10.07
C ASP A 779 -23.36 2.01 10.84
N ALA A 780 -22.70 2.97 10.20
CA ALA A 780 -22.29 4.18 10.90
C ALA A 780 -23.50 5.03 11.23
N VAL A 781 -23.53 5.49 12.48
CA VAL A 781 -24.54 6.40 12.99
C VAL A 781 -23.86 7.73 13.25
N ALA A 782 -24.51 8.84 12.86
CA ALA A 782 -24.05 10.16 13.27
C ALA A 782 -24.11 10.27 14.80
N GLY A 783 -22.95 10.34 15.45
CA GLY A 783 -22.84 10.36 16.91
C GLY A 783 -21.39 10.21 17.39
N PRO A 784 -21.13 10.41 18.69
CA PRO A 784 -19.78 10.38 19.25
C PRO A 784 -19.11 9.02 19.09
N GLY A 785 -17.90 8.97 18.52
CA GLY A 785 -17.19 7.72 18.24
C GLY A 785 -17.59 7.04 16.92
N GLY A 786 -18.49 7.63 16.12
CA GLY A 786 -18.88 7.13 14.80
C GLY A 786 -17.71 7.07 13.80
N GLU A 787 -16.71 7.92 13.96
CA GLU A 787 -15.49 7.91 13.15
C GLU A 787 -14.66 6.64 13.38
N VAL A 788 -14.59 6.16 14.63
CA VAL A 788 -13.93 4.89 14.98
C VAL A 788 -14.69 3.72 14.37
N LEU A 789 -16.02 3.77 14.35
CA LEU A 789 -16.82 2.74 13.69
C LEU A 789 -16.60 2.73 12.17
N GLU A 790 -16.46 3.90 11.54
CA GLU A 790 -16.12 4.02 10.13
C GLU A 790 -14.73 3.45 9.82
N SER A 791 -13.73 3.68 10.67
CA SER A 791 -12.38 3.13 10.47
C SER A 791 -12.37 1.60 10.52
N LEU A 792 -13.26 0.96 11.28
CA LEU A 792 -13.34 -0.51 11.33
C LEU A 792 -13.97 -1.15 10.09
N ARG A 793 -14.54 -0.38 9.16
CA ARG A 793 -15.21 -0.95 7.99
C ARG A 793 -14.27 -1.78 7.13
N GLY A 794 -14.74 -2.99 6.79
CA GLY A 794 -14.01 -3.93 5.95
C GLY A 794 -12.83 -4.61 6.65
N LYS A 795 -12.64 -4.39 7.95
CA LYS A 795 -11.57 -5.03 8.72
C LYS A 795 -12.12 -6.08 9.66
N ARG A 796 -11.49 -7.24 9.68
CA ARG A 796 -11.81 -8.29 10.64
C ARG A 796 -11.33 -7.90 12.03
N LEU A 797 -12.26 -7.82 12.98
CA LEU A 797 -11.96 -7.77 14.42
C LEU A 797 -12.10 -9.18 15.00
N PHE A 798 -11.05 -9.66 15.66
CA PHE A 798 -11.04 -10.95 16.34
C PHE A 798 -11.15 -10.75 17.85
N VAL A 799 -12.08 -11.45 18.49
CA VAL A 799 -12.27 -11.44 19.94
C VAL A 799 -12.35 -12.86 20.48
N SER A 800 -11.60 -13.15 21.54
CA SER A 800 -11.72 -14.39 22.31
C SER A 800 -12.62 -14.18 23.51
N HIS A 801 -13.48 -15.17 23.82
CA HIS A 801 -14.39 -15.17 24.97
C HIS A 801 -15.16 -13.86 25.11
N ALA A 802 -15.78 -13.44 24.01
CA ALA A 802 -16.49 -12.18 23.92
C ALA A 802 -17.53 -12.06 25.03
N THR A 803 -17.38 -11.02 25.84
CA THR A 803 -18.15 -10.71 27.04
C THR A 803 -19.14 -9.60 26.70
N PRO A 804 -20.46 -9.82 26.82
CA PRO A 804 -21.48 -8.83 26.42
C PRO A 804 -21.35 -7.49 27.15
N ILE A 805 -21.52 -6.38 26.41
CA ILE A 805 -21.62 -5.03 26.97
C ILE A 805 -23.09 -4.61 27.01
N LEU A 806 -23.54 -4.18 28.19
CA LEU A 806 -24.86 -3.65 28.46
C LEU A 806 -24.79 -2.12 28.53
N LEU A 807 -25.73 -1.46 27.85
CA LEU A 807 -25.86 -0.01 27.83
C LEU A 807 -27.18 0.40 28.47
N ASP A 808 -27.12 1.37 29.37
CA ASP A 808 -28.32 1.99 29.94
C ASP A 808 -29.15 2.68 28.85
N GLU A 809 -30.47 2.66 28.95
CA GLU A 809 -31.39 3.37 28.04
C GLU A 809 -31.10 4.88 28.00
N SER A 810 -30.53 5.42 29.09
CA SER A 810 -30.07 6.80 29.19
C SER A 810 -28.93 7.17 28.24
N MET A 811 -28.27 6.17 27.62
CA MET A 811 -27.13 6.34 26.72
C MET A 811 -27.49 6.55 25.25
N ASN A 812 -28.78 6.60 24.92
CA ASN A 812 -29.25 6.86 23.56
C ASN A 812 -28.73 8.22 23.02
N GLY A 813 -27.83 8.17 22.03
CA GLY A 813 -27.20 9.33 21.42
C GLY A 813 -25.86 9.76 22.01
N SER A 814 -25.42 9.15 23.11
CA SER A 814 -24.12 9.41 23.77
C SER A 814 -23.17 8.20 23.75
N ALA A 815 -23.64 7.05 23.24
CA ALA A 815 -22.85 5.85 23.02
C ALA A 815 -22.99 5.35 21.57
N VAL A 816 -21.90 4.81 21.01
CA VAL A 816 -21.86 4.14 19.71
C VAL A 816 -21.29 2.74 19.87
N VAL A 817 -22.02 1.75 19.35
CA VAL A 817 -21.54 0.37 19.29
C VAL A 817 -20.55 0.24 18.14
N LEU A 818 -19.27 0.07 18.45
CA LEU A 818 -18.18 -0.06 17.47
C LEU A 818 -18.15 -1.47 16.85
N SER A 819 -18.50 -2.48 17.63
CA SER A 819 -18.53 -3.86 17.15
C SER A 819 -19.55 -4.68 17.94
N ALA A 820 -20.27 -5.55 17.22
CA ALA A 820 -21.29 -6.41 17.79
C ALA A 820 -21.31 -7.78 17.10
N ILE A 821 -21.56 -8.83 17.88
CA ILE A 821 -21.72 -10.19 17.38
C ILE A 821 -23.16 -10.37 16.91
N ARG A 822 -23.33 -10.63 15.61
CA ARG A 822 -24.65 -10.87 15.02
C ARG A 822 -25.24 -12.21 15.45
N PRO A 823 -26.58 -12.29 15.57
CA PRO A 823 -27.28 -13.54 15.83
C PRO A 823 -26.97 -14.58 14.74
N ASN A 824 -26.73 -15.81 15.17
CA ASN A 824 -26.56 -16.98 14.30
C ASN A 824 -27.29 -18.14 14.97
N PRO A 825 -28.05 -18.97 14.22
CA PRO A 825 -28.70 -20.15 14.77
C PRO A 825 -27.80 -21.13 15.53
N LEU A 826 -26.47 -21.02 15.37
CA LEU A 826 -25.44 -21.83 16.03
C LEU A 826 -24.73 -21.10 17.18
N ARG A 827 -25.11 -19.86 17.51
CA ARG A 827 -24.54 -19.07 18.60
C ARG A 827 -25.47 -18.99 19.80
N TRP A 828 -24.88 -18.92 21.00
CA TRP A 828 -25.60 -18.67 22.24
C TRP A 828 -24.70 -17.92 23.23
N ILE A 829 -25.34 -17.30 24.22
CA ILE A 829 -24.68 -16.74 25.39
C ILE A 829 -24.59 -17.85 26.44
N GLU A 830 -23.37 -18.22 26.79
CA GLU A 830 -23.05 -19.22 27.81
C GLU A 830 -22.90 -18.55 29.17
N ASP A 831 -23.61 -19.06 30.17
CA ASP A 831 -23.59 -18.63 31.56
C ASP A 831 -22.85 -19.61 32.47
N ASP A 832 -22.45 -20.79 31.98
CA ASP A 832 -21.57 -21.74 32.68
C ASP A 832 -20.45 -22.24 31.77
N TRP A 833 -19.46 -21.38 31.55
CA TRP A 833 -18.28 -21.67 30.72
C TRP A 833 -17.16 -22.43 31.47
N ARG A 834 -17.46 -23.05 32.62
CA ARG A 834 -16.51 -23.84 33.43
C ARG A 834 -16.21 -25.18 32.76
N GLY A 835 -15.42 -25.13 31.70
CA GLY A 835 -15.01 -26.34 30.98
C GLY A 835 -14.63 -26.12 29.53
N ASP A 836 -14.07 -24.97 29.12
CA ASP A 836 -13.53 -24.75 27.78
C ASP A 836 -12.80 -26.00 27.25
N GLY A 837 -13.47 -26.81 26.41
CA GLY A 837 -12.99 -28.13 25.95
C GLY A 837 -13.85 -29.36 26.30
N VAL A 838 -14.92 -29.23 27.09
CA VAL A 838 -15.92 -30.30 27.29
C VAL A 838 -16.74 -30.43 26.00
N ARG A 839 -16.74 -31.62 25.39
CA ARG A 839 -17.53 -31.93 24.18
C ARG A 839 -19.02 -31.67 24.46
N ILE A 840 -19.54 -30.55 23.98
CA ILE A 840 -20.97 -30.29 23.92
C ILE A 840 -21.54 -31.17 22.80
N GLU A 841 -22.15 -32.30 23.17
CA GLU A 841 -22.70 -33.29 22.22
C GLU A 841 -23.84 -32.72 21.34
N ARG A 842 -24.54 -31.69 21.83
CA ARG A 842 -25.62 -31.02 21.12
C ARG A 842 -25.72 -29.55 21.52
N MET A 843 -25.96 -28.67 20.55
CA MET A 843 -26.16 -27.25 20.80
C MET A 843 -27.25 -27.01 21.87
N PRO A 844 -27.01 -26.14 22.87
CA PRO A 844 -28.02 -25.73 23.84
C PRO A 844 -29.23 -25.05 23.18
N GLY A 845 -30.42 -25.30 23.74
CA GLY A 845 -31.66 -24.66 23.31
C GLY A 845 -31.85 -23.25 23.90
N ASP A 846 -31.36 -23.04 25.11
CA ASP A 846 -31.44 -21.79 25.87
C ASP A 846 -30.23 -20.89 25.58
N GLY A 847 -30.36 -19.57 25.80
CA GLY A 847 -29.26 -18.60 25.63
C GLY A 847 -29.07 -18.06 24.19
N ARG A 848 -29.95 -18.42 23.25
CA ARG A 848 -29.98 -17.80 21.91
C ARG A 848 -30.37 -16.32 22.03
N PHE A 849 -29.75 -15.51 21.19
CA PHE A 849 -30.05 -14.08 21.10
C PHE A 849 -30.56 -13.71 19.71
N GLU A 850 -31.57 -12.85 19.67
CA GLU A 850 -32.16 -12.34 18.42
C GLU A 850 -31.52 -11.01 17.99
N ASP A 851 -31.08 -10.20 18.94
CA ASP A 851 -30.41 -8.92 18.71
C ASP A 851 -28.89 -9.07 18.74
N ALA A 852 -28.18 -8.22 17.98
CA ALA A 852 -26.72 -8.25 17.99
C ALA A 852 -26.16 -7.90 19.38
N VAL A 853 -25.16 -8.65 19.84
CA VAL A 853 -24.55 -8.49 21.17
C VAL A 853 -23.36 -7.52 21.07
N PRO A 854 -23.40 -6.34 21.71
CA PRO A 854 -22.27 -5.40 21.70
C PRO A 854 -21.04 -5.97 22.41
N VAL A 855 -19.87 -5.78 21.82
CA VAL A 855 -18.58 -6.24 22.36
C VAL A 855 -17.50 -5.15 22.36
N ALA A 856 -17.72 -4.05 21.63
CA ALA A 856 -16.92 -2.85 21.73
C ALA A 856 -17.83 -1.62 21.62
N VAL A 857 -17.69 -0.66 22.54
CA VAL A 857 -18.53 0.54 22.62
C VAL A 857 -17.66 1.77 22.89
N ALA A 858 -17.97 2.89 22.24
CA ALA A 858 -17.45 4.21 22.54
C ALA A 858 -18.54 5.06 23.22
N VAL A 859 -18.16 5.83 24.24
CA VAL A 859 -19.06 6.69 25.02
C VAL A 859 -18.46 8.07 25.17
N GLU A 860 -19.26 9.10 24.87
CA GLU A 860 -18.90 10.49 25.08
C GLU A 860 -19.98 11.18 25.91
N ARG A 861 -19.56 11.84 27.00
CA ARG A 861 -20.48 12.53 27.90
C ARG A 861 -19.83 13.80 28.44
N PHE A 862 -20.65 14.83 28.68
CA PHE A 862 -20.22 15.99 29.45
C PHE A 862 -20.33 15.68 30.95
N GLY A 863 -19.17 15.59 31.62
CA GLY A 863 -19.04 15.48 33.07
C GLY A 863 -18.96 16.86 33.76
N VAL A 864 -18.60 16.87 35.04
CA VAL A 864 -18.49 18.09 35.86
C VAL A 864 -17.30 18.96 35.42
N ASP A 865 -16.20 18.31 34.99
CA ASP A 865 -14.93 18.97 34.63
C ASP A 865 -14.70 19.10 33.10
N GLY A 866 -15.66 18.66 32.27
CA GLY A 866 -15.58 18.80 30.82
C GLY A 866 -16.10 17.59 30.04
N LEU A 867 -15.68 17.48 28.78
CA LEU A 867 -16.00 16.34 27.91
C LEU A 867 -15.18 15.13 28.33
N GLN A 868 -15.87 14.04 28.67
CA GLN A 868 -15.29 12.76 29.06
C GLN A 868 -15.55 11.72 27.96
N ARG A 869 -14.50 11.01 27.55
CA ARG A 869 -14.56 9.94 26.54
C ARG A 869 -14.09 8.62 27.16
N LEU A 870 -14.85 7.55 26.91
CA LEU A 870 -14.57 6.19 27.35
C LEU A 870 -14.73 5.23 26.17
N MET A 871 -13.81 4.31 26.00
CA MET A 871 -13.97 3.16 25.12
C MET A 871 -13.91 1.87 25.94
N VAL A 872 -14.84 0.95 25.71
CA VAL A 872 -14.89 -0.34 26.41
C VAL A 872 -14.85 -1.49 25.41
N VAL A 873 -13.95 -2.45 25.63
CA VAL A 873 -13.84 -3.69 24.84
C VAL A 873 -14.06 -4.89 25.76
N GLY A 874 -15.14 -5.63 25.51
CA GLY A 874 -15.54 -6.82 26.27
C GLY A 874 -14.85 -8.09 25.78
N ALA A 875 -13.53 -8.10 25.77
CA ALA A 875 -12.71 -9.28 25.46
C ALA A 875 -11.30 -9.07 25.99
N GLY A 876 -10.84 -9.88 26.95
CA GLY A 876 -9.51 -9.68 27.55
C GLY A 876 -8.34 -9.80 26.56
N GLY A 877 -8.45 -10.70 25.58
CA GLY A 877 -7.34 -11.05 24.69
C GLY A 877 -7.22 -10.20 23.41
N TRP A 878 -8.13 -9.27 23.15
CA TRP A 878 -8.23 -8.62 21.82
C TRP A 878 -6.96 -7.86 21.39
N ALA A 879 -6.22 -7.30 22.35
CA ALA A 879 -5.03 -6.49 22.11
C ALA A 879 -3.71 -7.28 22.13
N LEU A 880 -3.77 -8.61 22.26
CA LEU A 880 -2.58 -9.44 22.38
C LEU A 880 -1.80 -9.52 21.07
N SER A 881 -0.47 -9.51 21.18
CA SER A 881 0.47 -9.68 20.06
C SER A 881 0.14 -10.94 19.25
N ALA A 882 -0.23 -12.04 19.91
CA ALA A 882 -0.60 -13.29 19.26
C ALA A 882 -1.77 -13.16 18.26
N LEU A 883 -2.65 -12.16 18.43
CA LEU A 883 -3.79 -11.91 17.54
C LEU A 883 -3.54 -10.72 16.61
N VAL A 884 -2.91 -9.66 17.13
CA VAL A 884 -2.63 -8.41 16.42
C VAL A 884 -1.55 -8.59 15.37
N ASN A 885 -0.56 -9.43 15.64
CA ASN A 885 0.53 -9.77 14.71
C ASN A 885 0.26 -11.09 13.97
N GLU A 886 -0.89 -11.75 14.21
CA GLU A 886 -1.25 -12.96 13.49
C GLU A 886 -1.30 -12.64 12.00
N ALA A 887 -0.45 -13.31 11.21
CA ALA A 887 -0.35 -13.11 9.79
C ALA A 887 -0.41 -14.46 9.09
N GLY A 888 -1.24 -14.57 8.06
CA GLY A 888 -1.36 -15.77 7.23
C GLY A 888 -0.54 -15.64 5.96
N SER A 889 0.08 -16.74 5.52
CA SER A 889 0.66 -16.83 4.18
C SER A 889 -0.47 -16.98 3.16
N LEU A 890 -0.47 -16.10 2.16
CA LEU A 890 -1.44 -16.08 1.06
C LEU A 890 -0.95 -16.84 -0.18
N GLY A 891 0.17 -17.57 -0.06
CA GLY A 891 0.90 -18.11 -1.20
C GLY A 891 1.80 -17.06 -1.87
N GLY A 892 2.94 -17.51 -2.41
CA GLY A 892 3.91 -16.65 -3.08
C GLY A 892 4.68 -15.68 -2.17
N ASP A 893 5.11 -16.11 -0.98
CA ASP A 893 5.83 -15.31 0.05
C ASP A 893 5.11 -14.02 0.51
N ARG A 894 3.79 -13.94 0.31
CA ARG A 894 2.97 -12.80 0.75
C ARG A 894 2.33 -13.14 2.10
N MET A 895 2.58 -12.36 3.15
CA MET A 895 1.81 -12.45 4.40
C MET A 895 0.92 -11.23 4.57
N VAL A 896 -0.25 -11.45 5.16
CA VAL A 896 -1.17 -10.38 5.57
C VAL A 896 -1.69 -10.65 6.95
N LEU A 897 -1.91 -9.57 7.71
CA LEU A 897 -2.54 -9.64 9.03
C LEU A 897 -3.89 -10.35 8.92
N ALA A 898 -4.08 -11.41 9.69
CA ALA A 898 -5.33 -12.14 9.76
C ALA A 898 -6.45 -11.26 10.36
N ASN A 899 -6.10 -10.36 11.29
CA ASN A 899 -7.05 -9.59 12.11
C ASN A 899 -6.72 -8.08 12.13
N PRO A 900 -6.76 -7.36 10.99
CA PRO A 900 -6.37 -5.96 10.92
C PRO A 900 -7.25 -5.01 11.76
N GLY A 901 -8.48 -5.41 12.09
CA GLY A 901 -9.40 -4.62 12.90
C GLY A 901 -8.96 -4.44 14.36
N ASN A 902 -8.16 -5.37 14.90
CA ASN A 902 -7.65 -5.27 16.28
C ASN A 902 -6.63 -4.14 16.40
N ARG A 903 -5.67 -4.08 15.47
CA ARG A 903 -4.70 -2.98 15.39
C ARG A 903 -5.43 -1.65 15.18
N GLU A 904 -6.42 -1.66 14.29
CA GLU A 904 -7.14 -0.45 13.93
C GLU A 904 -7.98 0.12 15.08
N LEU A 905 -8.72 -0.74 15.78
CA LEU A 905 -9.51 -0.32 16.95
C LEU A 905 -8.63 0.36 18.00
N ALA A 906 -7.40 -0.11 18.20
CA ALA A 906 -6.47 0.51 19.13
C ALA A 906 -6.00 1.91 18.65
N ILE A 907 -5.60 2.05 17.38
CA ILE A 907 -5.09 3.32 16.84
C ILE A 907 -6.21 4.37 16.77
N SER A 908 -7.29 4.05 16.07
CA SER A 908 -8.44 4.94 15.91
C SER A 908 -9.12 5.25 17.24
N GLY A 909 -9.19 4.27 18.14
CA GLY A 909 -9.76 4.46 19.47
C GLY A 909 -8.92 5.38 20.35
N VAL A 910 -7.59 5.23 20.36
CA VAL A 910 -6.69 6.15 21.08
C VAL A 910 -6.76 7.56 20.50
N ALA A 911 -6.74 7.70 19.17
CA ALA A 911 -6.86 9.00 18.50
C ALA A 911 -8.16 9.72 18.91
N TRP A 912 -9.27 8.99 18.88
CA TRP A 912 -10.57 9.51 19.31
C TRP A 912 -10.56 9.88 20.80
N LEU A 913 -10.04 9.03 21.68
CA LEU A 913 -9.93 9.33 23.11
C LEU A 913 -9.08 10.58 23.39
N ALA A 914 -8.05 10.84 22.58
CA ALA A 914 -7.19 12.01 22.70
C ALA A 914 -7.84 13.33 22.23
N GLY A 915 -9.04 13.31 21.64
CA GLY A 915 -9.64 14.51 21.05
C GLY A 915 -9.22 14.76 19.59
N LEU A 916 -8.53 13.80 18.96
CA LEU A 916 -7.99 13.93 17.62
C LEU A 916 -8.91 13.25 16.60
N ASP A 917 -10.17 13.69 16.55
CA ASP A 917 -11.22 13.20 15.66
C ASP A 917 -10.76 13.23 14.17
N GLU A 918 -9.97 14.26 13.80
CA GLU A 918 -9.33 14.35 12.49
C GLU A 918 -8.36 13.20 12.17
N LEU A 919 -7.74 12.55 13.16
CA LEU A 919 -6.88 11.37 12.93
C LEU A 919 -7.69 10.08 12.76
N VAL A 920 -8.90 10.02 13.33
CA VAL A 920 -9.79 8.85 13.29
C VAL A 920 -10.40 8.65 11.89
N ALA A 921 -10.81 9.75 11.24
CA ALA A 921 -11.44 9.74 9.91
C ALA A 921 -10.51 9.27 8.77
N THR A 922 -9.22 9.06 9.04
CA THR A 922 -8.19 8.68 8.05
C THR A 922 -7.36 7.47 8.46
N ALA A 923 -7.44 7.02 9.71
CA ALA A 923 -6.83 5.78 10.13
C ALA A 923 -7.58 4.66 9.41
N SER A 924 -6.88 4.05 8.46
CA SER A 924 -7.23 2.85 7.74
C SER A 924 -8.51 2.88 6.88
N SER A 925 -8.28 3.12 5.60
CA SER A 925 -8.89 2.23 4.61
C SER A 925 -7.76 1.52 3.88
N GLY A 926 -7.10 0.61 4.61
CA GLY A 926 -6.42 -0.53 4.00
C GLY A 926 -7.48 -1.34 3.26
N ARG A 927 -7.88 -0.85 2.09
CA ARG A 927 -8.94 -1.40 1.25
C ARG A 927 -8.38 -2.63 0.59
N GLU A 928 -8.43 -3.73 1.34
CA GLU A 928 -8.02 -5.02 0.81
C GLU A 928 -8.83 -5.34 -0.44
N VAL A 929 -8.10 -5.65 -1.52
CA VAL A 929 -8.70 -6.29 -2.69
C VAL A 929 -9.31 -7.60 -2.22
N ALA A 930 -10.60 -7.78 -2.47
CA ALA A 930 -11.31 -9.02 -2.16
C ALA A 930 -10.56 -10.21 -2.76
N ARG A 931 -10.54 -11.34 -2.04
CA ARG A 931 -9.73 -12.52 -2.40
C ARG A 931 -10.62 -13.73 -2.60
N PHE A 932 -10.16 -14.67 -3.42
CA PHE A 932 -10.85 -15.93 -3.57
C PHE A 932 -10.78 -16.76 -2.28
N SER A 933 -11.95 -17.24 -1.84
CA SER A 933 -12.11 -18.13 -0.69
C SER A 933 -12.96 -19.34 -1.07
N GLY A 934 -12.61 -20.52 -0.54
CA GLY A 934 -13.33 -21.77 -0.81
C GLY A 934 -13.03 -22.41 -2.18
N VAL A 935 -11.96 -21.99 -2.86
CA VAL A 935 -11.46 -22.54 -4.12
C VAL A 935 -10.52 -23.73 -3.84
N THR A 936 -11.11 -24.90 -3.63
CA THR A 936 -10.33 -26.15 -3.57
C THR A 936 -9.75 -26.53 -4.93
N ASP A 937 -8.73 -27.41 -4.95
CA ASP A 937 -8.18 -27.96 -6.20
C ASP A 937 -9.25 -28.60 -7.09
N ALA A 938 -10.24 -29.26 -6.48
CA ALA A 938 -11.37 -29.85 -7.18
C ALA A 938 -12.25 -28.78 -7.85
N VAL A 939 -12.53 -27.67 -7.16
CA VAL A 939 -13.27 -26.52 -7.69
C VAL A 939 -12.51 -25.88 -8.85
N ARG A 940 -11.20 -25.66 -8.70
CA ARG A 940 -10.34 -25.09 -9.74
C ARG A 940 -10.30 -25.97 -11.00
N VAL A 941 -10.10 -27.29 -10.85
CA VAL A 941 -10.11 -28.24 -11.97
C VAL A 941 -11.50 -28.32 -12.60
N GLY A 942 -12.55 -28.35 -11.78
CA GLY A 942 -13.94 -28.39 -12.23
C GLY A 942 -14.32 -27.17 -13.08
N TRP A 943 -14.03 -25.97 -12.60
CA TRP A 943 -14.25 -24.74 -13.37
C TRP A 943 -13.31 -24.63 -14.56
N GLY A 944 -12.04 -25.04 -14.44
CA GLY A 944 -11.10 -25.06 -15.57
C GLY A 944 -11.62 -25.90 -16.73
N PHE A 945 -12.12 -27.10 -16.46
CA PHE A 945 -12.73 -27.95 -17.49
C PHE A 945 -14.09 -27.41 -17.95
N GLY A 946 -14.96 -27.00 -17.02
CA GLY A 946 -16.29 -26.50 -17.31
C GLY A 946 -16.27 -25.24 -18.19
N LEU A 947 -15.46 -24.24 -17.83
CA LEU A 947 -15.28 -23.02 -18.61
C LEU A 947 -14.65 -23.31 -19.97
N PHE A 948 -13.68 -24.22 -20.05
CA PHE A 948 -13.12 -24.65 -21.33
C PHE A 948 -14.20 -25.24 -22.25
N VAL A 949 -15.02 -26.16 -21.74
CA VAL A 949 -16.09 -26.78 -22.53
C VAL A 949 -17.13 -25.73 -22.96
N VAL A 950 -17.59 -24.88 -22.05
CA VAL A 950 -18.65 -23.90 -22.34
C VAL A 950 -18.14 -22.79 -23.26
N LEU A 951 -16.97 -22.22 -22.99
CA LEU A 951 -16.46 -21.04 -23.70
C LEU A 951 -15.68 -21.38 -24.98
N ALA A 952 -15.13 -22.59 -25.13
CA ALA A 952 -14.46 -23.03 -26.35
C ALA A 952 -15.35 -23.94 -27.22
N LEU A 953 -15.85 -25.05 -26.68
CA LEU A 953 -16.64 -26.02 -27.46
C LEU A 953 -18.07 -25.53 -27.71
N GLY A 954 -18.66 -24.78 -26.77
CA GLY A 954 -20.01 -24.21 -26.90
C GLY A 954 -20.20 -23.38 -28.19
N PRO A 955 -19.37 -22.36 -28.45
CA PRO A 955 -19.42 -21.59 -29.71
C PRO A 955 -19.26 -22.46 -30.97
N LEU A 956 -18.40 -23.48 -30.95
CA LEU A 956 -18.23 -24.37 -32.10
C LEU A 956 -19.49 -25.21 -32.37
N LEU A 957 -20.13 -25.75 -31.32
CA LEU A 957 -21.37 -26.49 -31.42
C LEU A 957 -22.51 -25.60 -31.93
N LEU A 958 -22.70 -24.42 -31.34
CA LEU A 958 -23.67 -23.43 -31.84
C LEU A 958 -23.42 -23.05 -33.30
N GLY A 959 -22.16 -22.82 -33.66
CA GLY A 959 -21.78 -22.51 -35.04
C GLY A 959 -22.10 -23.63 -36.03
N THR A 960 -21.85 -24.88 -35.66
CA THR A 960 -22.20 -26.04 -36.52
C THR A 960 -23.71 -26.22 -36.66
N ILE A 961 -24.48 -25.98 -35.59
CA ILE A 961 -25.96 -25.99 -35.65
C ILE A 961 -26.47 -24.90 -36.58
N VAL A 962 -26.01 -23.65 -36.41
CA VAL A 962 -26.43 -22.53 -37.26
C VAL A 962 -26.05 -22.76 -38.72
N TRP A 963 -24.84 -23.25 -38.98
CA TRP A 963 -24.36 -23.54 -40.32
C TRP A 963 -25.13 -24.69 -40.99
N SER A 964 -25.40 -25.78 -40.27
CA SER A 964 -26.18 -26.91 -40.78
C SER A 964 -27.64 -26.55 -41.03
N ALA A 965 -28.27 -25.80 -40.12
CA ALA A 965 -29.65 -25.32 -40.29
C ALA A 965 -29.79 -24.43 -41.52
N ARG A 966 -28.84 -23.51 -41.75
CA ARG A 966 -28.81 -22.68 -42.96
C ARG A 966 -28.73 -23.54 -44.22
N ARG A 967 -27.85 -24.54 -44.23
CA ARG A 967 -27.65 -25.44 -45.38
C ARG A 967 -28.85 -26.35 -45.65
N ALA A 968 -29.69 -26.61 -44.64
CA ALA A 968 -30.94 -27.34 -44.81
C ALA A 968 -32.08 -26.48 -45.40
N THR A 969 -31.99 -25.14 -45.25
CA THR A 969 -32.99 -24.17 -45.76
C THR A 969 -32.64 -23.57 -47.13
N THR A 970 -31.41 -23.78 -47.62
CA THR A 970 -30.92 -23.37 -48.95
C THR A 970 -30.79 -24.57 -49.87
#